data_AF-A0AAV7K5Y9-F1
#
_entry.id   AF-A0AAV7K5Y9-F1
#
_cell.length_a   1.000
_cell.length_b   1.000
_cell.length_c   1.000
_cell.angle_alpha   90.00
_cell.angle_beta   90.00
_cell.angle_gamma   90.00
#
_symmetry.space_group_name_H-M   'P 1'
#
loop_
_entity.id
_entity.type
_entity.pdbx_description
1 polymer ?
#
loop_
_entity_poly.entity_id
_entity_poly.type
_entity_poly.pdbx_seq_one_letter_code
_entity_poly.pdbx_strand_id
1 'polypeptide(L)'
;MYTNLLLLTFSLLFVSQTLSIQLNTTNICDNRQIPCDQLCSLENGTAVCSCNPGWYLHSNGSSCVECEPGKYGHGCLQSCMCNQGNGCSRINGTCDCNSCWSGTSCQNAISSNCFEDFLISPDKSLNTYGNQVPVPPDTFQIIDVLKEFFPTEEADTILSAEHKIISNRPDSARELLQITVRLDSVNFLTLSDMTTQTARQNVKLGTWRCTLVVPEAEMAASSVNPFDKLLDSLDTPGCEKCHFYNPLKLSDPRYSNLPYSIRVLLEAAIRNCDEFEVRSRDVDIILDWEKRHTGPPVEIPFKPSRVLLQDFTGVPAVVDFASMRDAVKRLGGEPARINPICPADLVIDHSVQVDFSGKGALEKNQEIEFERNRERFQFLKWGARAFQNMLIVPPGSGIVHQVNLEFLARVVFSKPLKGDKEILYPDSLVGTDSHTTMINGLGVVGWGVGGIEAEAVMLGQSISMVLPKVVGYQLIGQLGPLTTSTDVVLTVTRNLRQIGVVGKFVEFYGPGVSALSIADRATISNMCPEYGATVGYFPVDFQSIDYLKQTGREGGVVTRIEAYLRAVGMFRDFNDSKQDPIFSETHQLDLSTVVSCVSGPKRPHDRVSVSDMKQDFLQCLSNKIGFKGYNIPADCLDTSVQFSHEGKQYSLSHGSVVIGAITSCTNTSNPSVMLGAGLLAKNAVERGLKVLPYIKTSLSPGSGVVTYYLREGGVVPYLEELGFNLVGYGCMTCIGNSGPLSDEVADAIEKGDLVTCGVLSGNRNFEGRIHPLTRANYLASPLLVIAYALAGTVCIDFDKEPIGFDPAGTPVYLREIWPSRDDIQTAERTFVLPGMFREVYAKITEGNSRWNDLEAPDSLLYPWDEMSTYIKQPPFFQTIGKHLPPVTGVTNAHCLLLLGDSVTTDHISPAGSIARNSPAARLLGSKGLTPREFNSYGARRGNDAIMARGTFANIRLVNKLVSKPGPRTLHIPSGDEMDIFDAAERYKSENRQLIIISGKEYGSGSSRDWAAKGPMLLGVRAVLAESYERIHRSNLVGMGIVPLEFMPGENAELLGLTGKEQFSINIPSDLKPGDEIKVAMDTGQEFRALTRFDTDIELVYFKHGGILNYMIRQML
;
A
#
# COMPACT_ATOMS: atom_id res chain seq x y z
N MET A 1 65.78 28.42 32.93
CA MET A 1 64.95 29.59 32.57
C MET A 1 63.54 29.07 32.38
N TYR A 2 62.64 29.35 33.34
CA TYR A 2 61.77 30.53 33.37
C TYR A 2 60.72 30.49 32.23
N THR A 3 59.41 30.32 32.49
CA THR A 3 58.75 30.15 33.81
C THR A 3 57.43 29.40 33.68
N ASN A 4 57.15 28.53 34.65
CA ASN A 4 55.84 27.93 34.90
C ASN A 4 55.01 28.82 35.85
N LEU A 5 53.75 28.41 36.06
CA LEU A 5 52.97 28.62 37.29
C LEU A 5 52.28 29.99 37.53
N LEU A 6 50.95 29.94 37.63
CA LEU A 6 50.01 30.61 38.57
C LEU A 6 48.60 30.28 38.00
N LEU A 7 47.62 29.70 38.71
CA LEU A 7 47.50 29.40 40.14
C LEU A 7 46.67 28.13 40.38
N LEU A 8 47.16 27.28 41.28
CA LEU A 8 46.36 26.29 41.98
C LEU A 8 46.55 26.56 43.49
N THR A 9 45.78 27.49 44.04
CA THR A 9 45.54 27.67 45.49
C THR A 9 44.42 28.69 45.71
N PHE A 10 43.28 28.28 46.28
CA PHE A 10 42.94 28.64 47.67
C PHE A 10 41.78 27.76 48.15
N SER A 11 41.87 27.31 49.40
CA SER A 11 40.95 26.34 49.99
C SER A 11 39.95 27.00 50.93
N LEU A 12 38.73 26.46 50.96
CA LEU A 12 37.81 26.40 52.11
C LEU A 12 37.14 27.69 52.67
N LEU A 13 35.86 27.52 53.05
CA LEU A 13 35.00 28.40 53.89
C LEU A 13 34.48 29.67 53.16
N PHE A 14 33.18 29.97 52.95
CA PHE A 14 31.86 29.49 53.44
C PHE A 14 30.79 29.83 52.33
N VAL A 15 29.58 29.25 52.18
CA VAL A 15 28.88 28.06 52.73
C VAL A 15 27.64 27.73 51.86
N SER A 16 27.11 26.50 51.94
CA SER A 16 25.74 26.00 51.59
C SER A 16 24.98 26.56 50.36
N GLN A 17 24.78 25.70 49.34
CA GLN A 17 23.44 25.14 49.05
C GLN A 17 23.53 23.90 48.16
N THR A 18 22.80 22.85 48.52
CA THR A 18 22.67 21.58 47.78
C THR A 18 21.70 21.70 46.61
N LEU A 19 22.05 21.14 45.45
CA LEU A 19 21.09 20.88 44.37
C LEU A 19 20.94 19.37 44.16
N SER A 20 19.73 18.85 44.37
CA SER A 20 19.43 17.42 44.32
C SER A 20 19.26 16.92 42.87
N ILE A 21 19.77 15.72 42.59
CA ILE A 21 19.47 14.97 41.37
C ILE A 21 18.07 14.36 41.55
N GLN A 22 17.10 14.77 40.73
CA GLN A 22 15.81 14.07 40.63
C GLN A 22 15.95 12.86 39.70
N LEU A 23 15.95 11.66 40.29
CA LEU A 23 15.70 10.42 39.57
C LEU A 23 14.19 10.24 39.40
N ASN A 24 13.71 10.14 38.16
CA ASN A 24 12.32 9.79 37.88
C ASN A 24 12.09 8.30 38.19
N THR A 25 11.35 8.02 39.26
CA THR A 25 10.88 6.68 39.59
C THR A 25 9.61 6.34 38.81
N THR A 26 9.68 5.36 37.91
CA THR A 26 8.52 4.57 37.46
C THR A 26 8.37 3.31 38.30
N ASN A 27 7.14 2.80 38.39
CA ASN A 27 6.70 1.79 39.36
C ASN A 27 7.60 0.54 39.46
N ILE A 28 8.10 0.27 40.67
CA ILE A 28 8.58 -1.06 41.09
C ILE A 28 7.59 -1.60 42.12
N CYS A 29 6.75 -2.55 41.70
CA CYS A 29 6.00 -3.42 42.61
C CYS A 29 6.54 -4.83 42.42
N ASP A 30 7.51 -5.24 43.24
CA ASP A 30 8.09 -6.58 43.20
C ASP A 30 7.81 -7.34 44.51
N ASN A 31 7.32 -8.56 44.35
CA ASN A 31 7.23 -9.65 45.32
C ASN A 31 7.00 -9.32 46.82
N ARG A 32 5.79 -8.82 47.13
CA ARG A 32 4.96 -9.23 48.29
C ARG A 32 3.51 -8.80 48.03
N GLN A 33 2.54 -9.56 48.51
CA GLN A 33 1.11 -9.33 48.26
C GLN A 33 0.66 -7.95 48.75
N ILE A 34 0.41 -7.02 47.82
CA ILE A 34 -0.24 -5.72 48.03
C ILE A 34 -1.26 -5.50 46.89
N PRO A 35 -2.52 -5.13 47.15
CA PRO A 35 -3.53 -4.90 46.11
C PRO A 35 -3.21 -3.70 45.19
N CYS A 36 -3.77 -3.69 43.98
CA CYS A 36 -3.50 -2.70 42.92
C CYS A 36 -4.21 -1.33 43.13
N ASP A 37 -4.45 -0.95 44.39
CA ASP A 37 -5.47 0.04 44.75
C ASP A 37 -4.85 1.38 45.21
N GLN A 38 -3.52 1.50 45.16
CA GLN A 38 -2.75 2.63 45.69
C GLN A 38 -1.81 3.26 44.65
N LEU A 39 -1.67 4.59 44.76
CA LEU A 39 -0.76 5.46 44.04
C LEU A 39 0.17 6.13 45.07
N CYS A 40 1.47 5.82 45.02
CA CYS A 40 2.47 6.34 45.94
C CYS A 40 3.43 7.30 45.23
N SER A 41 3.62 8.49 45.80
CA SER A 41 4.65 9.46 45.40
C SER A 41 5.67 9.64 46.53
N LEU A 42 6.85 10.16 46.21
CA LEU A 42 7.93 10.38 47.18
C LEU A 42 8.13 11.89 47.37
N GLU A 43 7.55 12.43 48.44
CA GLU A 43 7.58 13.86 48.77
C GLU A 43 8.52 14.10 49.96
N ASN A 44 9.49 15.00 49.78
CA ASN A 44 10.48 15.39 50.80
C ASN A 44 11.22 14.22 51.49
N GLY A 45 11.44 13.11 50.78
CA GLY A 45 12.14 11.93 51.30
C GLY A 45 11.25 10.94 52.06
N THR A 46 9.94 11.18 52.11
CA THR A 46 8.92 10.28 52.65
C THR A 46 7.99 9.79 51.55
N ALA A 47 7.68 8.49 51.53
CA ALA A 47 6.67 7.95 50.63
C ALA A 47 5.27 8.30 51.15
N VAL A 48 4.49 9.00 50.33
CA VAL A 48 3.09 9.34 50.59
C VAL A 48 2.23 8.53 49.64
N CYS A 49 1.42 7.62 50.18
CA CYS A 49 0.53 6.75 49.41
C CYS A 49 -0.92 7.22 49.54
N SER A 50 -1.62 7.23 48.41
CA SER A 50 -3.02 7.60 48.27
C SER A 50 -3.79 6.49 47.56
N CYS A 51 -5.10 6.38 47.80
CA CYS A 51 -5.93 5.39 47.12
C CYS A 51 -6.31 5.86 45.70
N ASN A 52 -6.39 4.93 44.75
CA ASN A 52 -6.85 5.18 43.38
C ASN A 52 -8.29 5.75 43.35
N PRO A 53 -8.71 6.45 42.29
CA PRO A 53 -10.08 6.97 42.19
C PRO A 53 -11.11 5.83 42.29
N GLY A 54 -12.18 6.05 43.05
CA GLY A 54 -13.12 4.98 43.41
C GLY A 54 -12.80 4.27 44.73
N TRP A 55 -11.73 4.67 45.41
CA TRP A 55 -11.31 4.13 46.71
C TRP A 55 -10.91 5.24 47.69
N TYR A 56 -11.08 4.99 48.99
CA TYR A 56 -10.65 5.86 50.08
C TYR A 56 -9.82 5.11 51.12
N LEU A 57 -8.95 5.82 51.84
CA LEU A 57 -8.13 5.22 52.88
C LEU A 57 -8.98 5.00 54.13
N HIS A 58 -9.07 3.76 54.59
CA HIS A 58 -9.84 3.42 55.79
C HIS A 58 -9.21 4.05 57.04
N SER A 59 -10.01 4.25 58.10
CA SER A 59 -9.62 5.03 59.29
C SER A 59 -8.47 4.45 60.13
N ASN A 60 -8.05 3.22 59.84
CA ASN A 60 -6.85 2.57 60.38
C ASN A 60 -5.57 2.82 59.54
N GLY A 61 -5.65 3.58 58.45
CA GLY A 61 -4.52 4.10 57.68
C GLY A 61 -3.75 3.09 56.82
N SER A 62 -4.20 1.83 56.76
CA SER A 62 -3.40 0.72 56.22
C SER A 62 -3.98 0.03 54.98
N SER A 63 -5.20 0.35 54.55
CA SER A 63 -5.84 -0.27 53.39
C SER A 63 -6.82 0.68 52.71
N CYS A 64 -6.89 0.60 51.38
CA CYS A 64 -7.92 1.27 50.59
C CYS A 64 -9.21 0.46 50.59
N VAL A 65 -10.34 1.14 50.64
CA VAL A 65 -11.70 0.56 50.62
C VAL A 65 -12.50 1.26 49.53
N GLU A 66 -13.32 0.50 48.80
CA GLU A 66 -14.10 1.00 47.66
C GLU A 66 -15.11 2.06 48.12
N CYS A 67 -15.41 3.04 47.25
CA CYS A 67 -16.42 4.05 47.55
C CYS A 67 -17.80 3.43 47.80
N GLU A 68 -18.50 3.98 48.79
CA GLU A 68 -19.92 3.72 49.01
C GLU A 68 -20.76 4.08 47.76
N PRO A 69 -21.85 3.37 47.47
CA PRO A 69 -22.72 3.68 46.33
C PRO A 69 -23.18 5.14 46.33
N GLY A 70 -23.02 5.82 45.18
CA GLY A 70 -23.31 7.25 45.05
C GLY A 70 -22.15 8.17 45.41
N LYS A 71 -20.99 7.65 45.81
CA LYS A 71 -19.73 8.40 45.95
C LYS A 71 -18.71 8.04 44.87
N TYR A 72 -17.89 9.01 44.46
CA TYR A 72 -16.88 8.80 43.42
C TYR A 72 -15.62 9.68 43.56
N GLY A 73 -14.61 9.34 42.76
CA GLY A 73 -13.33 10.05 42.68
C GLY A 73 -12.30 9.62 43.73
N HIS A 74 -11.16 10.31 43.80
CA HIS A 74 -10.15 10.07 44.83
C HIS A 74 -10.72 10.33 46.23
N GLY A 75 -10.58 9.37 47.13
CA GLY A 75 -11.06 9.51 48.51
C GLY A 75 -12.59 9.57 48.65
N CYS A 76 -13.35 9.27 47.59
CA CYS A 76 -14.81 9.21 47.61
C CYS A 76 -15.50 10.53 48.03
N LEU A 77 -14.81 11.66 47.83
CA LEU A 77 -15.25 12.96 48.32
C LEU A 77 -16.42 13.56 47.53
N GLN A 78 -16.65 13.12 46.29
CA GLN A 78 -17.71 13.65 45.43
C GLN A 78 -18.95 12.75 45.45
N SER A 79 -20.14 13.37 45.40
CA SER A 79 -21.43 12.66 45.32
C SER A 79 -21.95 12.66 43.88
N CYS A 80 -22.49 11.54 43.43
CA CYS A 80 -23.16 11.43 42.14
C CYS A 80 -24.54 12.11 42.19
N MET A 81 -24.91 12.80 41.10
CA MET A 81 -26.22 13.45 40.95
C MET A 81 -27.02 12.81 39.81
N CYS A 82 -27.24 11.50 39.90
CA CYS A 82 -27.96 10.74 38.89
C CYS A 82 -29.46 10.74 39.22
N ASN A 83 -30.24 11.58 38.55
CA ASN A 83 -31.64 11.82 38.93
C ASN A 83 -32.56 10.64 38.63
N GLN A 84 -32.28 9.90 37.54
CA GLN A 84 -33.10 8.80 37.01
C GLN A 84 -32.22 7.66 36.46
N GLY A 85 -31.35 7.13 37.32
CA GLY A 85 -30.38 6.08 36.95
C GLY A 85 -30.17 5.04 38.04
N ASN A 86 -29.59 3.89 37.68
CA ASN A 86 -29.34 2.76 38.58
C ASN A 86 -28.05 2.92 39.41
N GLY A 87 -27.28 3.98 39.16
CA GLY A 87 -26.08 4.31 39.91
C GLY A 87 -25.14 5.20 39.10
N CYS A 88 -23.88 5.21 39.52
CA CYS A 88 -22.79 5.90 38.83
C CYS A 88 -21.50 5.11 38.91
N SER A 89 -20.60 5.36 37.97
CA SER A 89 -19.21 4.94 38.05
C SER A 89 -18.52 5.58 39.26
N ARG A 90 -17.94 4.76 40.13
CA ARG A 90 -17.22 5.20 41.34
C ARG A 90 -15.87 5.87 41.02
N ILE A 91 -15.35 5.68 39.81
CA ILE A 91 -14.07 6.26 39.38
C ILE A 91 -14.26 7.72 38.96
N ASN A 92 -15.26 8.01 38.13
CA ASN A 92 -15.43 9.29 37.41
C ASN A 92 -16.87 9.85 37.43
N GLY A 93 -17.78 9.27 38.21
CA GLY A 93 -19.11 9.83 38.50
C GLY A 93 -20.13 9.73 37.36
N THR A 94 -19.79 9.09 36.25
CA THR A 94 -20.69 8.96 35.09
C THR A 94 -21.91 8.15 35.46
N CYS A 95 -23.11 8.70 35.26
CA CYS A 95 -24.36 8.06 35.62
C CYS A 95 -24.75 6.93 34.65
N ASP A 96 -25.24 5.83 35.19
CA ASP A 96 -25.90 4.76 34.42
C ASP A 96 -27.41 5.03 34.40
N CYS A 97 -27.92 5.51 33.27
CA CYS A 97 -29.30 5.97 33.15
C CYS A 97 -30.27 4.83 32.86
N ASN A 98 -31.47 4.91 33.44
CA ASN A 98 -32.56 4.01 33.07
C ASN A 98 -32.85 4.15 31.56
N SER A 99 -33.31 3.07 30.91
CA SER A 99 -33.45 2.93 29.44
C SER A 99 -34.30 3.99 28.72
N CYS A 100 -34.96 4.86 29.48
CA CYS A 100 -35.81 5.97 29.04
C CYS A 100 -35.20 7.37 29.28
N TRP A 101 -33.99 7.46 29.84
CA TRP A 101 -33.34 8.70 30.29
C TRP A 101 -31.91 8.83 29.77
N SER A 102 -31.46 10.06 29.56
CA SER A 102 -30.16 10.39 28.98
C SER A 102 -29.59 11.70 29.55
N GLY A 103 -28.37 12.05 29.16
CA GLY A 103 -27.63 13.19 29.69
C GLY A 103 -26.75 12.84 30.88
N THR A 104 -25.80 13.71 31.20
CA THR A 104 -24.71 13.48 32.18
C THR A 104 -25.17 13.18 33.62
N SER A 105 -26.42 13.49 33.95
CA SER A 105 -27.07 13.27 35.24
C SER A 105 -28.43 12.54 35.10
N CYS A 106 -28.67 11.89 33.95
CA CYS A 106 -29.94 11.26 33.58
C CYS A 106 -31.15 12.21 33.65
N GLN A 107 -30.94 13.46 33.23
CA GLN A 107 -31.91 14.55 33.34
C GLN A 107 -32.83 14.72 32.13
N ASN A 108 -32.51 14.09 30.99
CA ASN A 108 -33.25 14.24 29.74
C ASN A 108 -34.05 12.97 29.43
N ALA A 109 -35.38 13.04 29.49
CA ALA A 109 -36.24 11.96 29.01
C ALA A 109 -36.06 11.76 27.49
N ILE A 110 -35.95 10.50 27.04
CA ILE A 110 -35.76 10.15 25.62
C ILE A 110 -37.10 10.18 24.86
N SER A 111 -38.24 10.09 25.56
CA SER A 111 -39.58 10.23 24.97
C SER A 111 -40.58 10.89 25.93
N SER A 112 -41.75 11.29 25.42
CA SER A 112 -42.85 11.86 26.22
C SER A 112 -43.42 10.90 27.27
N ASN A 113 -43.26 9.59 27.08
CA ASN A 113 -43.93 8.58 27.90
C ASN A 113 -43.13 8.21 29.16
N CYS A 114 -41.91 8.74 29.32
CA CYS A 114 -41.00 8.41 30.41
C CYS A 114 -41.42 8.96 31.79
N PHE A 115 -42.54 9.69 31.88
CA PHE A 115 -43.04 10.32 33.10
C PHE A 115 -44.20 9.56 33.77
N GLU A 116 -44.74 8.49 33.18
CA GLU A 116 -45.90 7.78 33.74
C GLU A 116 -45.57 6.82 34.89
N ASP A 117 -44.32 6.34 35.00
CA ASP A 117 -43.90 5.35 36.02
C ASP A 117 -43.65 5.92 37.43
N PHE A 118 -43.74 7.24 37.64
CA PHE A 118 -43.36 7.90 38.90
C PHE A 118 -44.49 8.59 39.68
N LEU A 119 -45.73 8.09 39.53
CA LEU A 119 -46.84 8.43 40.42
C LEU A 119 -47.55 7.17 40.95
N ILE A 120 -47.03 6.58 42.04
CA ILE A 120 -47.80 6.16 43.24
C ILE A 120 -46.84 5.59 44.30
N SER A 121 -46.93 6.16 45.50
CA SER A 121 -46.46 5.66 46.80
C SER A 121 -47.34 6.42 47.83
N PRO A 122 -47.82 5.85 48.95
CA PRO A 122 -46.92 5.25 49.94
C PRO A 122 -47.46 4.09 50.82
N ASP A 123 -46.52 3.51 51.57
CA ASP A 123 -46.66 2.92 52.92
C ASP A 123 -47.69 1.80 53.19
N LYS A 124 -47.17 0.61 53.56
CA LYS A 124 -47.19 0.21 54.97
C LYS A 124 -46.30 -0.98 55.30
N SER A 125 -45.87 -1.02 56.56
CA SER A 125 -44.95 -1.98 57.14
C SER A 125 -45.67 -3.10 57.95
N LEU A 126 -44.93 -4.21 58.10
CA LEU A 126 -44.98 -5.22 59.17
C LEU A 126 -46.07 -6.32 59.21
N ASN A 127 -45.55 -7.53 59.53
CA ASN A 127 -46.13 -8.64 60.31
C ASN A 127 -46.77 -9.89 59.64
N THR A 128 -45.88 -10.86 59.34
CA THR A 128 -45.77 -12.22 59.96
C THR A 128 -46.89 -13.29 59.91
N TYR A 129 -46.44 -14.54 59.79
CA TYR A 129 -47.11 -15.85 59.99
C TYR A 129 -48.15 -16.29 58.92
N GLY A 130 -48.18 -17.56 58.47
CA GLY A 130 -47.23 -18.66 58.68
C GLY A 130 -47.72 -20.05 58.23
N ASN A 131 -46.76 -20.92 57.85
CA ASN A 131 -46.72 -22.40 57.95
C ASN A 131 -47.79 -23.31 57.29
N GLN A 132 -47.32 -24.14 56.33
CA GLN A 132 -47.34 -25.64 56.29
C GLN A 132 -46.61 -26.10 54.98
N VAL A 133 -45.59 -26.98 54.88
CA VAL A 133 -45.27 -28.33 55.44
C VAL A 133 -45.96 -29.48 54.64
N PRO A 134 -45.34 -30.62 54.23
CA PRO A 134 -43.92 -30.90 53.83
C PRO A 134 -43.62 -32.12 52.84
N VAL A 135 -42.34 -32.34 52.44
CA VAL A 135 -41.62 -33.60 51.97
C VAL A 135 -42.12 -34.44 50.71
N PRO A 136 -41.55 -35.63 50.29
CA PRO A 136 -40.97 -35.87 48.93
C PRO A 136 -41.62 -37.05 48.12
N PRO A 137 -41.03 -37.58 47.02
CA PRO A 137 -39.97 -38.64 47.06
C PRO A 137 -38.83 -38.44 45.99
N ASP A 138 -37.65 -39.08 45.98
CA ASP A 138 -37.25 -40.53 46.07
C ASP A 138 -37.77 -41.40 44.89
N THR A 139 -37.06 -42.35 44.23
CA THR A 139 -35.64 -42.79 44.14
C THR A 139 -35.49 -43.72 42.87
N PHE A 140 -34.26 -44.14 42.49
CA PHE A 140 -33.93 -45.45 41.83
C PHE A 140 -34.39 -45.72 40.35
N GLN A 141 -33.78 -46.60 39.50
CA GLN A 141 -32.62 -47.52 39.60
C GLN A 141 -32.02 -47.96 38.22
N ILE A 142 -30.67 -48.16 38.18
CA ILE A 142 -29.87 -49.26 37.54
C ILE A 142 -29.99 -49.46 36.00
N ILE A 143 -28.89 -49.46 35.21
CA ILE A 143 -27.83 -50.48 34.98
C ILE A 143 -26.50 -49.76 34.56
N ASP A 144 -25.27 -50.10 34.98
CA ASP A 144 -24.80 -51.06 35.99
C ASP A 144 -23.35 -50.81 36.55
N VAL A 145 -23.04 -51.54 37.63
CA VAL A 145 -21.76 -52.06 38.20
C VAL A 145 -20.40 -51.34 38.02
N LEU A 146 -19.82 -51.00 39.19
CA LEU A 146 -18.39 -50.76 39.47
C LEU A 146 -17.63 -52.05 39.88
N LYS A 147 -16.29 -51.98 39.77
CA LYS A 147 -15.21 -52.78 40.42
C LYS A 147 -14.61 -53.96 39.65
N GLU A 148 -13.45 -53.71 39.04
CA GLU A 148 -12.14 -54.38 39.23
C GLU A 148 -11.08 -53.44 38.61
N PHE A 149 -9.93 -53.06 39.19
CA PHE A 149 -9.38 -53.17 40.55
C PHE A 149 -8.34 -52.04 40.75
N PHE A 150 -8.24 -51.47 41.95
CA PHE A 150 -7.05 -50.74 42.46
C PHE A 150 -5.86 -51.72 42.56
N PRO A 151 -4.58 -51.28 42.43
CA PRO A 151 -3.92 -50.35 43.38
C PRO A 151 -3.10 -49.22 42.73
N THR A 152 -2.92 -48.04 43.33
CA THR A 152 -3.38 -47.47 44.62
C THR A 152 -3.32 -45.94 44.51
N GLU A 153 -4.30 -45.23 45.07
CA GLU A 153 -4.27 -43.77 45.27
C GLU A 153 -3.95 -43.43 46.74
N GLU A 154 -3.28 -42.29 46.95
CA GLU A 154 -3.44 -41.48 48.18
C GLU A 154 -3.52 -40.00 47.78
N ALA A 155 -4.72 -39.44 47.74
CA ALA A 155 -4.98 -38.01 47.52
C ALA A 155 -6.33 -37.58 48.13
N ASP A 156 -6.37 -37.51 49.47
CA ASP A 156 -7.40 -36.84 50.31
C ASP A 156 -6.81 -36.84 51.74
N THR A 157 -6.82 -35.80 52.59
CA THR A 157 -7.88 -34.84 52.97
C THR A 157 -7.22 -33.67 53.74
N ILE A 158 -7.59 -32.39 53.52
CA ILE A 158 -8.57 -31.56 54.27
C ILE A 158 -8.14 -31.01 55.66
N LEU A 159 -8.21 -29.67 55.77
CA LEU A 159 -8.46 -28.78 56.93
C LEU A 159 -7.61 -28.81 58.23
N SER A 160 -6.93 -27.66 58.41
CA SER A 160 -6.97 -26.77 59.59
C SER A 160 -6.53 -27.21 61.00
N ALA A 161 -5.51 -26.47 61.47
CA ALA A 161 -5.44 -25.73 62.74
C ALA A 161 -4.73 -26.32 63.98
N GLU A 162 -4.06 -25.38 64.65
CA GLU A 162 -3.46 -25.38 66.00
C GLU A 162 -2.17 -26.16 66.29
N HIS A 163 -1.10 -25.36 66.46
CA HIS A 163 0.01 -25.52 67.43
C HIS A 163 -0.28 -26.52 68.58
N LYS A 164 0.66 -27.35 69.06
CA LYS A 164 2.02 -26.97 69.53
C LYS A 164 2.85 -28.21 69.98
N ILE A 165 4.18 -28.04 70.14
CA ILE A 165 5.13 -28.77 71.05
C ILE A 165 5.99 -29.95 70.49
N ILE A 166 7.25 -29.61 70.17
CA ILE A 166 8.56 -30.20 70.63
C ILE A 166 8.83 -31.72 70.46
N SER A 167 9.74 -32.13 69.54
CA SER A 167 11.21 -32.34 69.81
C SER A 167 11.99 -33.09 68.70
N ASN A 168 13.23 -32.62 68.46
CA ASN A 168 14.48 -33.33 68.06
C ASN A 168 14.46 -34.72 67.35
N ARG A 169 14.95 -34.72 66.09
CA ARG A 169 16.26 -35.27 65.61
C ARG A 169 16.76 -36.68 66.05
N PRO A 170 17.62 -37.38 65.25
CA PRO A 170 17.90 -37.22 63.81
C PRO A 170 18.31 -38.51 63.02
N ASP A 171 18.65 -38.28 61.75
CA ASP A 171 19.70 -38.93 60.92
C ASP A 171 19.54 -40.36 60.35
N SER A 172 19.73 -40.43 59.03
CA SER A 172 20.20 -41.61 58.28
C SER A 172 21.05 -41.13 57.10
N ALA A 173 22.17 -41.81 56.86
CA ALA A 173 23.03 -41.68 55.67
C ALA A 173 23.21 -43.10 55.08
N ARG A 174 23.68 -43.37 53.86
CA ARG A 174 24.42 -42.59 52.85
C ARG A 174 24.37 -43.35 51.49
N GLU A 175 25.10 -42.85 50.48
CA GLU A 175 25.42 -43.46 49.16
C GLU A 175 24.34 -43.31 48.06
N LEU A 176 24.67 -42.94 46.79
CA LEU A 176 25.94 -42.50 46.17
C LEU A 176 25.70 -41.70 44.87
N LEU A 177 26.75 -41.03 44.35
CA LEU A 177 26.88 -40.24 43.08
C LEU A 177 26.16 -38.87 43.04
N GLN A 178 26.84 -37.71 43.14
CA GLN A 178 27.76 -37.04 42.18
C GLN A 178 27.04 -36.38 40.97
N ILE A 179 27.25 -35.12 40.55
CA ILE A 179 28.14 -34.02 41.00
C ILE A 179 27.40 -32.65 40.93
N THR A 180 27.36 -32.02 42.09
CA THR A 180 27.41 -30.60 42.50
C THR A 180 27.60 -29.47 41.46
N VAL A 181 26.70 -28.48 41.54
CA VAL A 181 26.93 -27.05 41.19
C VAL A 181 27.30 -26.28 42.48
N ARG A 182 28.21 -25.29 42.39
CA ARG A 182 28.37 -24.23 43.41
C ARG A 182 28.73 -22.90 42.75
N LEU A 183 28.13 -21.84 43.26
CA LEU A 183 28.46 -20.44 42.97
C LEU A 183 29.32 -19.84 44.10
N ASP A 184 30.17 -18.90 43.70
CA ASP A 184 30.64 -17.67 44.38
C ASP A 184 31.26 -17.70 45.80
N SER A 185 32.52 -17.23 45.87
CA SER A 185 32.87 -15.87 46.38
C SER A 185 34.14 -15.74 47.28
N VAL A 186 34.88 -14.65 47.05
CA VAL A 186 35.86 -13.88 47.88
C VAL A 186 37.05 -14.58 48.60
N ASN A 187 38.29 -14.09 48.36
CA ASN A 187 39.17 -13.49 49.42
C ASN A 187 40.57 -13.00 48.97
N PHE A 188 40.80 -11.68 49.13
CA PHE A 188 41.93 -10.94 49.75
C PHE A 188 43.43 -11.19 49.44
N LEU A 189 44.20 -10.10 49.66
CA LEU A 189 45.69 -9.94 49.67
C LEU A 189 46.33 -9.77 48.27
N THR A 190 47.29 -8.86 47.98
CA THR A 190 47.96 -7.80 48.79
C THR A 190 48.56 -6.71 47.87
N LEU A 191 48.76 -5.50 48.40
CA LEU A 191 49.59 -4.44 47.80
C LEU A 191 51.04 -4.55 48.30
N SER A 192 52.03 -4.54 47.39
CA SER A 192 53.41 -4.08 47.69
C SER A 192 54.26 -3.86 46.43
N ASP A 193 54.72 -2.61 46.26
CA ASP A 193 56.09 -2.20 45.91
C ASP A 193 56.74 -2.35 44.51
N MET A 194 57.15 -1.15 44.04
CA MET A 194 58.48 -0.75 43.58
C MET A 194 59.03 -1.15 42.19
N THR A 195 58.88 -0.17 41.28
CA THR A 195 59.97 0.52 40.53
C THR A 195 61.10 -0.26 39.83
N THR A 196 61.16 -0.02 38.51
CA THR A 196 62.37 0.17 37.67
C THR A 196 63.41 -0.95 37.57
N GLN A 197 63.53 -1.55 36.37
CA GLN A 197 64.70 -1.29 35.51
C GLN A 197 64.53 -1.72 34.05
N THR A 198 65.42 -1.23 33.19
CA THR A 198 65.36 -1.23 31.73
C THR A 198 66.03 -2.47 31.10
N ALA A 199 65.37 -3.13 30.16
CA ALA A 199 66.03 -3.98 29.16
C ALA A 199 65.23 -4.05 27.86
N ARG A 200 65.88 -3.80 26.71
CA ARG A 200 65.31 -3.97 25.38
C ARG A 200 65.48 -5.43 24.94
N GLN A 201 64.41 -6.09 24.46
CA GLN A 201 64.48 -6.95 23.25
C GLN A 201 63.11 -7.44 22.76
N ASN A 202 62.85 -7.18 21.47
CA ASN A 202 62.02 -7.90 20.51
C ASN A 202 60.93 -8.87 21.01
N VAL A 203 59.67 -8.43 21.00
CA VAL A 203 58.50 -9.31 20.83
C VAL A 203 57.57 -8.73 19.76
N LYS A 204 57.01 -9.60 18.91
CA LYS A 204 56.11 -9.24 17.81
C LYS A 204 54.85 -8.55 18.34
N LEU A 205 54.51 -7.37 17.82
CA LEU A 205 53.18 -6.77 18.02
C LEU A 205 52.13 -7.50 17.17
N GLY A 206 51.52 -8.54 17.76
CA GLY A 206 50.21 -9.00 17.32
C GLY A 206 49.16 -7.97 17.73
N THR A 207 48.51 -7.34 16.76
CA THR A 207 47.41 -6.39 17.02
C THR A 207 46.16 -7.14 17.47
N TRP A 208 46.00 -7.29 18.77
CA TRP A 208 44.70 -7.61 19.37
C TRP A 208 43.77 -6.41 19.20
N ARG A 209 42.91 -6.45 18.18
CA ARG A 209 41.71 -5.60 18.16
C ARG A 209 40.77 -6.12 19.23
N CYS A 210 40.55 -5.35 20.30
CA CYS A 210 39.37 -5.51 21.11
C CYS A 210 38.16 -5.12 20.26
N THR A 211 37.52 -6.10 19.64
CA THR A 211 36.18 -5.93 19.08
C THR A 211 35.23 -5.69 20.25
N LEU A 212 34.80 -4.44 20.43
CA LEU A 212 33.70 -4.14 21.35
C LEU A 212 32.42 -4.74 20.73
N VAL A 213 32.08 -5.96 21.14
CA VAL A 213 30.75 -6.53 20.85
C VAL A 213 29.80 -5.88 21.84
N VAL A 214 29.26 -4.72 21.45
CA VAL A 214 28.11 -4.13 22.14
C VAL A 214 26.90 -5.02 21.87
N PRO A 215 26.14 -5.46 22.88
CA PRO A 215 24.88 -6.16 22.65
C PRO A 215 23.90 -5.21 21.96
N GLU A 216 23.55 -5.50 20.71
CA GLU A 216 22.65 -4.66 19.88
C GLU A 216 21.22 -4.52 20.44
N ALA A 217 20.89 -5.23 21.52
CA ALA A 217 19.59 -5.22 22.17
C ALA A 217 19.34 -4.03 23.14
N GLU A 218 20.38 -3.32 23.61
CA GLU A 218 20.22 -2.24 24.61
C GLU A 218 20.19 -0.82 24.04
N MET A 219 20.52 -0.61 22.75
CA MET A 219 20.48 0.73 22.13
C MET A 219 19.08 1.22 21.74
N ALA A 220 18.04 0.39 21.83
CA ALA A 220 16.66 0.77 21.47
C ALA A 220 15.94 1.62 22.54
N ALA A 221 16.58 1.88 23.69
CA ALA A 221 16.01 2.66 24.79
C ALA A 221 16.58 4.09 24.83
N SER A 222 15.83 5.05 24.29
CA SER A 222 16.07 6.51 24.33
C SER A 222 17.26 7.07 23.54
N SER A 223 17.19 7.02 22.20
CA SER A 223 17.83 8.07 21.39
C SER A 223 16.96 9.33 21.38
N VAL A 224 17.57 10.48 21.70
CA VAL A 224 16.98 11.81 21.51
C VAL A 224 17.22 12.22 20.06
N ASN A 225 16.20 12.74 19.37
CA ASN A 225 16.39 13.18 17.99
C ASN A 225 17.38 14.36 17.95
N PRO A 226 18.55 14.25 17.26
CA PRO A 226 19.58 15.30 17.23
C PRO A 226 19.10 16.65 16.68
N PHE A 227 17.95 16.66 15.99
CA PHE A 227 17.34 17.82 15.37
C PHE A 227 16.20 18.45 16.17
N ASP A 228 15.93 18.02 17.41
CA ASP A 228 14.91 18.63 18.30
C ASP A 228 15.14 20.14 18.54
N LYS A 229 16.36 20.63 18.38
CA LYS A 229 16.70 22.07 18.33
C LYS A 229 16.03 22.86 17.19
N LEU A 230 15.57 22.19 16.15
CA LEU A 230 14.83 22.77 15.02
C LEU A 230 13.33 22.84 15.28
N LEU A 231 12.84 22.23 16.36
CA LEU A 231 11.42 22.27 16.70
C LEU A 231 11.00 23.73 16.91
N ASP A 232 9.88 24.07 16.31
CA ASP A 232 9.28 25.39 16.33
C ASP A 232 7.80 25.30 16.71
N SER A 233 7.13 26.43 16.91
CA SER A 233 5.70 26.49 17.20
C SER A 233 4.95 27.30 16.14
N LEU A 234 3.74 26.86 15.81
CA LEU A 234 2.82 27.53 14.90
C LEU A 234 1.42 27.57 15.51
N ASP A 235 0.95 28.77 15.85
CA ASP A 235 -0.43 29.02 16.27
C ASP A 235 -1.21 29.64 15.10
N THR A 236 -2.33 29.02 14.73
CA THR A 236 -3.15 29.39 13.56
C THR A 236 -4.58 28.87 13.76
N PRO A 237 -5.63 29.46 13.15
CA PRO A 237 -6.97 28.86 13.18
C PRO A 237 -6.94 27.39 12.75
N GLY A 238 -7.42 26.49 13.61
CA GLY A 238 -7.32 25.03 13.42
C GLY A 238 -6.02 24.37 13.90
N CYS A 239 -5.14 25.10 14.61
CA CYS A 239 -3.96 24.57 15.30
C CYS A 239 -3.54 25.46 16.48
N GLU A 240 -3.80 25.03 17.71
CA GLU A 240 -3.29 25.66 18.93
C GLU A 240 -2.14 24.81 19.48
N LYS A 241 -1.00 25.43 19.85
CA LYS A 241 0.20 24.74 20.38
C LYS A 241 0.80 23.69 19.43
N CYS A 242 0.63 23.89 18.13
CA CYS A 242 1.17 22.98 17.14
C CYS A 242 2.67 23.21 16.95
N HIS A 243 3.41 22.13 16.78
CA HIS A 243 4.84 22.12 16.59
C HIS A 243 5.23 21.58 15.21
N PHE A 244 6.40 21.97 14.73
CA PHE A 244 6.99 21.40 13.52
C PHE A 244 8.51 21.50 13.57
N TYR A 245 9.22 20.59 12.89
CA TYR A 245 10.63 20.78 12.62
C TYR A 245 10.78 21.86 11.54
N ASN A 246 11.53 22.92 11.82
CA ASN A 246 11.73 24.04 10.91
C ASN A 246 13.13 23.96 10.26
N PRO A 247 13.27 23.48 9.00
CA PRO A 247 14.57 23.37 8.34
C PRO A 247 15.24 24.72 8.09
N LEU A 248 14.50 25.84 8.06
CA LEU A 248 15.09 27.17 7.92
C LEU A 248 15.97 27.53 9.12
N LYS A 249 15.72 26.95 10.32
CA LYS A 249 16.59 27.10 11.49
C LYS A 249 17.95 26.40 11.35
N LEU A 250 18.15 25.54 10.34
CA LEU A 250 19.49 25.06 9.97
C LEU A 250 20.40 26.23 9.55
N SER A 251 19.82 27.36 9.12
CA SER A 251 20.54 28.54 8.63
C SER A 251 21.48 28.23 7.45
N ASP A 252 21.14 27.20 6.66
CA ASP A 252 21.95 26.69 5.55
C ASP A 252 21.34 27.12 4.20
N PRO A 253 22.08 27.85 3.34
CA PRO A 253 21.55 28.34 2.06
C PRO A 253 21.24 27.22 1.05
N ARG A 254 21.70 25.97 1.28
CA ARG A 254 21.37 24.85 0.40
C ARG A 254 19.87 24.55 0.39
N TYR A 255 19.17 24.73 1.53
CA TYR A 255 17.75 24.39 1.65
C TYR A 255 16.85 25.13 0.65
N SER A 256 17.11 26.43 0.43
CA SER A 256 16.35 27.24 -0.53
C SER A 256 16.56 26.83 -1.99
N ASN A 257 17.67 26.17 -2.31
CA ASN A 257 17.99 25.70 -3.65
C ASN A 257 17.40 24.31 -3.96
N LEU A 258 17.08 23.51 -2.93
CA LEU A 258 16.55 22.16 -3.09
C LEU A 258 15.22 22.17 -3.87
N PRO A 259 15.01 21.23 -4.82
CA PRO A 259 13.68 20.93 -5.35
C PRO A 259 12.70 20.62 -4.24
N TYR A 260 11.45 21.06 -4.38
CA TYR A 260 10.45 20.96 -3.32
C TYR A 260 10.14 19.49 -2.95
N SER A 261 10.23 18.58 -3.92
CA SER A 261 10.16 17.12 -3.69
C SER A 261 11.27 16.61 -2.77
N ILE A 262 12.49 17.15 -2.85
CA ILE A 262 13.61 16.80 -1.96
C ILE A 262 13.44 17.42 -0.56
N ARG A 263 12.79 18.59 -0.45
CA ARG A 263 12.46 19.21 0.86
C ARG A 263 11.56 18.30 1.71
N VAL A 264 10.65 17.54 1.08
CA VAL A 264 9.80 16.55 1.77
C VAL A 264 10.62 15.36 2.28
N LEU A 265 11.57 14.85 1.48
CA LEU A 265 12.50 13.80 1.92
C LEU A 265 13.36 14.27 3.11
N LEU A 266 13.82 15.52 3.07
CA LEU A 266 14.63 16.13 4.13
C LEU A 266 13.84 16.29 5.44
N GLU A 267 12.59 16.76 5.37
CA GLU A 267 11.72 16.86 6.57
C GLU A 267 11.49 15.48 7.19
N ALA A 268 11.18 14.47 6.37
CA ALA A 268 10.97 13.11 6.85
C ALA A 268 12.24 12.54 7.52
N ALA A 269 13.43 12.82 6.98
CA ALA A 269 14.69 12.41 7.60
C ALA A 269 14.98 13.17 8.90
N ILE A 270 14.77 14.49 8.95
CA ILE A 270 14.94 15.32 10.15
C ILE A 270 14.04 14.83 11.29
N ARG A 271 12.74 14.66 11.02
CA ARG A 271 11.73 14.31 12.02
C ARG A 271 11.89 12.89 12.57
N ASN A 272 12.36 11.96 11.76
CA ASN A 272 12.49 10.55 12.15
C ASN A 272 13.94 10.13 12.46
N CYS A 273 14.87 11.07 12.62
CA CYS A 273 16.26 10.78 12.95
C CYS A 273 16.37 10.13 14.34
N ASP A 274 16.69 8.84 14.36
CA ASP A 274 16.78 7.97 15.53
C ASP A 274 18.21 7.49 15.83
N GLU A 275 19.19 7.89 14.99
CA GLU A 275 20.61 7.47 15.00
C GLU A 275 20.83 5.96 14.76
N PHE A 276 19.79 5.23 14.33
CA PHE A 276 19.87 3.81 14.03
C PHE A 276 19.51 3.54 12.56
N GLU A 277 18.25 3.75 12.22
CA GLU A 277 17.65 3.55 10.90
C GLU A 277 17.71 4.83 10.07
N VAL A 278 17.51 5.99 10.71
CA VAL A 278 17.73 7.31 10.11
C VAL A 278 18.77 8.04 10.95
N ARG A 279 19.91 8.36 10.35
CA ARG A 279 21.07 8.96 11.04
C ARG A 279 21.28 10.40 10.59
N SER A 280 21.94 11.21 11.41
CA SER A 280 22.26 12.61 11.08
C SER A 280 23.04 12.74 9.77
N ARG A 281 23.89 11.76 9.44
CA ARG A 281 24.61 11.72 8.16
C ARG A 281 23.66 11.68 6.95
N ASP A 282 22.49 11.05 7.09
CA ASP A 282 21.54 10.85 6.00
C ASP A 282 20.76 12.15 5.75
N VAL A 283 20.45 12.90 6.81
CA VAL A 283 19.97 14.30 6.75
C VAL A 283 20.98 15.20 6.03
N ASP A 284 22.26 15.12 6.39
CA ASP A 284 23.34 15.88 5.72
C ASP A 284 23.50 15.50 4.23
N ILE A 285 23.32 14.23 3.87
CA ILE A 285 23.36 13.75 2.49
C ILE A 285 22.21 14.34 1.66
N ILE A 286 20.99 14.37 2.21
CA ILE A 286 19.82 14.95 1.55
C ILE A 286 19.96 16.47 1.42
N LEU A 287 20.48 17.15 2.45
CA LEU A 287 20.74 18.60 2.41
C LEU A 287 21.85 18.99 1.39
N ASP A 288 22.83 18.11 1.17
CA ASP A 288 23.91 18.29 0.18
C ASP A 288 23.55 17.76 -1.23
N TRP A 289 22.24 17.54 -1.51
CA TRP A 289 21.72 16.91 -2.74
C TRP A 289 22.35 17.42 -4.03
N GLU A 290 22.51 18.74 -4.19
CA GLU A 290 23.08 19.40 -5.39
C GLU A 290 24.45 18.83 -5.78
N LYS A 291 25.28 18.48 -4.79
CA LYS A 291 26.57 17.82 -5.04
C LYS A 291 26.39 16.30 -5.15
N ARG A 292 25.61 15.71 -4.25
CA ARG A 292 25.49 14.25 -4.12
C ARG A 292 24.84 13.59 -5.34
N HIS A 293 23.85 14.21 -5.97
CA HIS A 293 23.17 13.64 -7.14
C HIS A 293 24.08 13.53 -8.39
N THR A 294 25.27 14.15 -8.39
CA THR A 294 26.25 14.09 -9.48
C THR A 294 27.34 13.05 -9.25
N GLY A 295 27.52 12.59 -8.00
CA GLY A 295 28.51 11.59 -7.62
C GLY A 295 28.07 10.15 -7.87
N PRO A 296 28.79 9.17 -7.29
CA PRO A 296 28.31 7.79 -7.19
C PRO A 296 26.93 7.75 -6.50
N PRO A 297 26.05 6.79 -6.84
CA PRO A 297 24.77 6.61 -6.17
C PRO A 297 24.95 6.58 -4.64
N VAL A 298 24.15 7.38 -3.94
CA VAL A 298 24.10 7.41 -2.47
C VAL A 298 22.69 7.07 -2.05
N GLU A 299 22.56 6.16 -1.10
CA GLU A 299 21.26 5.73 -0.58
C GLU A 299 20.82 6.57 0.61
N ILE A 300 19.50 6.72 0.75
CA ILE A 300 18.85 7.43 1.83
C ILE A 300 17.65 6.62 2.34
N PRO A 301 17.37 6.65 3.65
CA PRO A 301 16.13 6.13 4.21
C PRO A 301 14.99 7.16 4.01
N PHE A 302 13.79 6.67 3.74
CA PHE A 302 12.58 7.48 3.68
C PHE A 302 11.43 6.81 4.44
N LYS A 303 10.93 7.47 5.49
CA LYS A 303 9.75 7.04 6.26
C LYS A 303 8.52 7.83 5.80
N PRO A 304 7.68 7.29 4.90
CA PRO A 304 6.47 7.98 4.44
C PRO A 304 5.44 8.13 5.56
N SER A 305 4.53 9.10 5.42
CA SER A 305 3.53 9.45 6.43
C SER A 305 2.38 8.43 6.54
N ARG A 306 2.07 7.70 5.45
CA ARG A 306 1.01 6.66 5.37
C ARG A 306 1.23 5.67 4.22
N VAL A 307 0.37 4.65 4.14
CA VAL A 307 0.33 3.65 3.05
C VAL A 307 -1.06 3.61 2.39
N LEU A 308 -1.11 3.36 1.08
CA LEU A 308 -2.34 3.22 0.30
C LEU A 308 -2.44 1.83 -0.36
N LEU A 309 -3.61 1.19 -0.29
CA LEU A 309 -3.86 -0.13 -0.86
C LEU A 309 -5.13 -0.14 -1.74
N GLN A 310 -5.18 -1.10 -2.65
CA GLN A 310 -6.38 -1.48 -3.42
C GLN A 310 -6.62 -2.98 -3.30
N ASP A 311 -7.84 -3.48 -3.49
CA ASP A 311 -8.21 -4.85 -3.06
C ASP A 311 -7.43 -6.02 -3.69
N PHE A 312 -6.87 -5.88 -4.90
CA PHE A 312 -6.01 -6.91 -5.50
C PHE A 312 -4.62 -6.99 -4.81
N THR A 313 -4.13 -5.95 -4.14
CA THR A 313 -2.87 -6.00 -3.36
C THR A 313 -3.10 -5.95 -1.85
N GLY A 314 -4.24 -5.42 -1.43
CA GLY A 314 -4.69 -5.40 -0.04
C GLY A 314 -5.07 -6.78 0.48
N VAL A 315 -5.71 -7.63 -0.32
CA VAL A 315 -5.96 -9.03 0.09
C VAL A 315 -4.66 -9.78 0.42
N PRO A 316 -3.64 -9.87 -0.46
CA PRO A 316 -2.39 -10.56 -0.10
C PRO A 316 -1.65 -9.89 1.06
N ALA A 317 -1.67 -8.55 1.19
CA ALA A 317 -1.05 -7.88 2.33
C ALA A 317 -1.73 -8.24 3.67
N VAL A 318 -3.07 -8.24 3.73
CA VAL A 318 -3.81 -8.62 4.93
C VAL A 318 -3.66 -10.13 5.22
N VAL A 319 -3.51 -10.98 4.19
CA VAL A 319 -3.14 -12.41 4.34
C VAL A 319 -1.77 -12.56 4.98
N ASP A 320 -0.78 -11.77 4.56
CA ASP A 320 0.57 -11.84 5.12
C ASP A 320 0.59 -11.35 6.57
N PHE A 321 -0.07 -10.23 6.89
CA PHE A 321 -0.25 -9.77 8.28
C PHE A 321 -0.95 -10.82 9.17
N ALA A 322 -2.01 -11.48 8.68
CA ALA A 322 -2.68 -12.58 9.40
C ALA A 322 -1.72 -13.75 9.67
N SER A 323 -0.92 -14.11 8.66
CA SER A 323 0.03 -15.22 8.72
C SER A 323 1.25 -14.92 9.61
N MET A 324 1.66 -13.65 9.66
CA MET A 324 2.68 -13.16 10.60
C MET A 324 2.18 -13.22 12.04
N ARG A 325 0.90 -12.92 12.31
CA ARG A 325 0.29 -13.12 13.64
C ARG A 325 0.34 -14.57 14.09
N ASP A 326 0.01 -15.51 13.21
CA ASP A 326 0.12 -16.95 13.50
C ASP A 326 1.57 -17.40 13.73
N ALA A 327 2.52 -16.88 12.94
CA ALA A 327 3.95 -17.17 13.11
C ALA A 327 4.50 -16.64 14.44
N VAL A 328 4.18 -15.40 14.81
CA VAL A 328 4.53 -14.80 16.10
C VAL A 328 3.94 -15.60 17.26
N LYS A 329 2.65 -15.98 17.18
CA LYS A 329 2.00 -16.84 18.19
C LYS A 329 2.72 -18.19 18.34
N ARG A 330 3.01 -18.86 17.23
CA ARG A 330 3.68 -20.18 17.23
C ARG A 330 5.11 -20.11 17.80
N LEU A 331 5.77 -18.96 17.69
CA LEU A 331 7.07 -18.69 18.30
C LEU A 331 6.97 -18.14 19.74
N GLY A 332 5.77 -18.00 20.30
CA GLY A 332 5.53 -17.57 21.67
C GLY A 332 5.64 -16.06 21.91
N GLY A 333 5.55 -15.24 20.86
CA GLY A 333 5.43 -13.78 20.96
C GLY A 333 3.96 -13.31 20.97
N GLU A 334 3.74 -12.01 21.19
CA GLU A 334 2.41 -11.40 21.22
C GLU A 334 1.91 -11.04 19.79
N PRO A 335 0.82 -11.65 19.29
CA PRO A 335 0.37 -11.39 17.91
C PRO A 335 -0.14 -9.97 17.67
N ALA A 336 -0.60 -9.28 18.72
CA ALA A 336 -1.07 -7.89 18.61
C ALA A 336 0.03 -6.90 18.19
N ARG A 337 1.33 -7.23 18.41
CA ARG A 337 2.47 -6.44 17.92
C ARG A 337 2.53 -6.37 16.39
N ILE A 338 1.95 -7.35 15.68
CA ILE A 338 1.79 -7.29 14.23
C ILE A 338 0.57 -6.42 13.90
N ASN A 339 0.85 -5.14 13.66
CA ASN A 339 -0.12 -4.11 13.34
C ASN A 339 0.51 -2.94 12.55
N PRO A 340 -0.19 -2.30 11.59
CA PRO A 340 0.28 -1.06 10.97
C PRO A 340 0.54 0.07 11.99
N ILE A 341 1.73 0.69 11.95
CA ILE A 341 2.14 1.81 12.81
C ILE A 341 1.81 3.19 12.20
N CYS A 342 1.62 3.22 10.88
CA CYS A 342 1.14 4.37 10.12
C CYS A 342 -0.28 4.09 9.58
N PRO A 343 -1.05 5.13 9.21
CA PRO A 343 -2.33 4.94 8.54
C PRO A 343 -2.17 4.10 7.26
N ALA A 344 -3.01 3.10 7.09
CA ALA A 344 -3.11 2.25 5.92
C ALA A 344 -4.53 2.35 5.36
N ASP A 345 -4.72 3.16 4.31
CA ASP A 345 -6.02 3.32 3.67
C ASP A 345 -6.15 2.30 2.51
N LEU A 346 -7.16 1.42 2.51
CA LEU A 346 -7.44 0.43 1.47
C LEU A 346 -8.77 0.76 0.76
N VAL A 347 -8.79 0.81 -0.57
CA VAL A 347 -10.00 1.05 -1.37
C VAL A 347 -10.35 -0.19 -2.19
N ILE A 348 -11.63 -0.59 -2.20
CA ILE A 348 -12.09 -1.76 -2.98
C ILE A 348 -12.65 -1.29 -4.33
N ASP A 349 -11.89 -1.49 -5.41
CA ASP A 349 -12.15 -0.92 -6.73
C ASP A 349 -11.68 -1.77 -7.93
N HIS A 350 -10.93 -2.85 -7.69
CA HIS A 350 -10.46 -3.80 -8.72
C HIS A 350 -11.37 -5.04 -8.87
N SER A 351 -12.37 -5.21 -8.00
CA SER A 351 -13.29 -6.35 -8.01
C SER A 351 -14.41 -6.28 -9.05
N VAL A 352 -14.95 -5.08 -9.31
CA VAL A 352 -16.06 -4.87 -10.26
C VAL A 352 -15.60 -5.02 -11.73
N GLN A 353 -16.47 -5.58 -12.57
CA GLN A 353 -16.24 -5.77 -14.00
C GLN A 353 -17.42 -5.26 -14.82
N VAL A 354 -17.19 -4.93 -16.10
CA VAL A 354 -18.27 -4.54 -17.02
C VAL A 354 -18.95 -5.80 -17.57
N ASP A 355 -19.53 -6.63 -16.71
CA ASP A 355 -20.29 -7.83 -17.13
C ASP A 355 -21.46 -7.43 -18.05
N PHE A 356 -22.17 -6.37 -17.65
CA PHE A 356 -23.20 -5.69 -18.44
C PHE A 356 -22.80 -4.25 -18.77
N SER A 357 -23.29 -3.76 -19.91
CA SER A 357 -23.31 -2.35 -20.32
C SER A 357 -24.74 -1.92 -20.64
N GLY A 358 -24.98 -0.62 -20.83
CA GLY A 358 -26.31 -0.08 -21.10
C GLY A 358 -27.17 0.12 -19.85
N LYS A 359 -28.48 0.27 -20.05
CA LYS A 359 -29.44 0.63 -18.99
C LYS A 359 -29.54 -0.44 -17.90
N GLY A 360 -29.35 -0.03 -16.65
CA GLY A 360 -29.39 -0.91 -15.47
C GLY A 360 -28.13 -1.74 -15.24
N ALA A 361 -27.02 -1.46 -15.94
CA ALA A 361 -25.77 -2.19 -15.80
C ALA A 361 -25.13 -2.07 -14.41
N LEU A 362 -25.13 -0.87 -13.80
CA LEU A 362 -24.56 -0.62 -12.47
C LEU A 362 -24.97 -1.66 -11.42
N GLU A 363 -26.28 -1.87 -11.25
CA GLU A 363 -26.82 -2.74 -10.21
C GLU A 363 -26.44 -4.20 -10.45
N LYS A 364 -26.54 -4.68 -11.69
CA LYS A 364 -26.16 -6.05 -12.09
C LYS A 364 -24.66 -6.31 -11.91
N ASN A 365 -23.83 -5.34 -12.27
CA ASN A 365 -22.37 -5.45 -12.14
C ASN A 365 -21.97 -5.47 -10.65
N GLN A 366 -22.62 -4.66 -9.80
CA GLN A 366 -22.41 -4.68 -8.35
C GLN A 366 -22.95 -5.96 -7.69
N GLU A 367 -24.09 -6.49 -8.14
CA GLU A 367 -24.62 -7.76 -7.65
C GLU A 367 -23.63 -8.90 -7.93
N ILE A 368 -23.20 -9.04 -9.18
CA ILE A 368 -22.20 -10.04 -9.61
C ILE A 368 -20.83 -9.82 -8.91
N GLU A 369 -20.43 -8.57 -8.67
CA GLU A 369 -19.24 -8.27 -7.88
C GLU A 369 -19.34 -8.86 -6.48
N PHE A 370 -20.45 -8.62 -5.76
CA PHE A 370 -20.64 -9.15 -4.42
C PHE A 370 -20.76 -10.67 -4.39
N GLU A 371 -21.46 -11.29 -5.35
CA GLU A 371 -21.52 -12.75 -5.50
C GLU A 371 -20.12 -13.36 -5.66
N ARG A 372 -19.32 -12.83 -6.59
CA ARG A 372 -17.99 -13.36 -6.91
C ARG A 372 -16.95 -13.12 -5.83
N ASN A 373 -17.07 -12.03 -5.06
CA ASN A 373 -16.03 -11.56 -4.15
C ASN A 373 -16.40 -11.62 -2.66
N ARG A 374 -17.57 -12.19 -2.30
CA ARG A 374 -18.09 -12.28 -0.92
C ARG A 374 -17.01 -12.64 0.11
N GLU A 375 -16.29 -13.74 -0.10
CA GLU A 375 -15.25 -14.23 0.81
C GLU A 375 -14.09 -13.22 0.98
N ARG A 376 -13.64 -12.60 -0.12
CA ARG A 376 -12.61 -11.55 -0.12
C ARG A 376 -13.07 -10.32 0.66
N PHE A 377 -14.33 -9.94 0.50
CA PHE A 377 -14.91 -8.78 1.18
C PHE A 377 -15.11 -9.05 2.68
N GLN A 378 -15.53 -10.26 3.07
CA GLN A 378 -15.57 -10.69 4.47
C GLN A 378 -14.17 -10.70 5.10
N PHE A 379 -13.15 -11.16 4.37
CA PHE A 379 -11.76 -11.14 4.81
C PHE A 379 -11.21 -9.71 5.02
N LEU A 380 -11.46 -8.81 4.07
CA LEU A 380 -11.09 -7.41 4.23
C LEU A 380 -11.85 -6.75 5.39
N LYS A 381 -13.16 -7.01 5.53
CA LYS A 381 -13.97 -6.49 6.64
C LYS A 381 -13.49 -7.01 8.01
N TRP A 382 -12.98 -8.24 8.09
CA TRP A 382 -12.23 -8.73 9.26
C TRP A 382 -10.95 -7.92 9.49
N GLY A 383 -10.13 -7.71 8.44
CA GLY A 383 -8.90 -6.94 8.52
C GLY A 383 -9.11 -5.53 9.09
N ALA A 384 -10.15 -4.82 8.63
CA ALA A 384 -10.53 -3.49 9.14
C ALA A 384 -10.85 -3.46 10.65
N ARG A 385 -11.28 -4.59 11.23
CA ARG A 385 -11.55 -4.73 12.68
C ARG A 385 -10.33 -5.24 13.45
N ALA A 386 -9.57 -6.14 12.83
CA ALA A 386 -8.45 -6.84 13.46
C ALA A 386 -7.16 -6.02 13.52
N PHE A 387 -7.01 -4.98 12.69
CA PHE A 387 -5.83 -4.12 12.64
C PHE A 387 -6.17 -2.66 12.93
N GLN A 388 -5.47 -2.05 13.89
CA GLN A 388 -5.53 -0.61 14.14
C GLN A 388 -4.84 0.14 12.98
N ASN A 389 -5.21 1.41 12.78
CA ASN A 389 -4.75 2.26 11.68
C ASN A 389 -5.11 1.78 10.26
N MET A 390 -5.88 0.69 10.11
CA MET A 390 -6.36 0.20 8.82
C MET A 390 -7.76 0.73 8.51
N LEU A 391 -7.87 1.63 7.53
CA LEU A 391 -9.15 2.12 7.01
C LEU A 391 -9.51 1.33 5.75
N ILE A 392 -10.75 0.87 5.62
CA ILE A 392 -11.25 0.25 4.39
C ILE A 392 -12.41 1.07 3.83
N VAL A 393 -12.26 1.49 2.58
CA VAL A 393 -13.34 2.06 1.77
C VAL A 393 -14.03 0.90 1.02
N PRO A 394 -15.32 0.64 1.30
CA PRO A 394 -16.09 -0.48 0.74
C PRO A 394 -16.31 -0.41 -0.79
N PRO A 395 -16.77 -1.52 -1.40
CA PRO A 395 -16.97 -1.61 -2.85
C PRO A 395 -18.03 -0.62 -3.35
N GLY A 396 -17.81 -0.06 -4.54
CA GLY A 396 -18.74 0.86 -5.19
C GLY A 396 -18.64 2.32 -4.73
N SER A 397 -17.70 2.66 -3.84
CA SER A 397 -17.45 4.03 -3.38
C SER A 397 -16.61 4.88 -4.34
N GLY A 398 -15.70 4.27 -5.12
CA GLY A 398 -14.80 4.98 -6.04
C GLY A 398 -13.51 4.21 -6.35
N ILE A 399 -12.63 4.82 -7.16
CA ILE A 399 -11.31 4.30 -7.52
C ILE A 399 -10.26 4.87 -6.55
N VAL A 400 -9.32 4.03 -6.13
CA VAL A 400 -8.32 4.29 -5.09
C VAL A 400 -7.64 5.66 -5.20
N HIS A 401 -7.19 6.08 -6.39
CA HIS A 401 -6.45 7.33 -6.57
C HIS A 401 -7.35 8.58 -6.62
N GLN A 402 -8.60 8.44 -7.09
CA GLN A 402 -9.56 9.55 -7.07
C GLN A 402 -10.11 9.77 -5.65
N VAL A 403 -10.43 8.69 -4.93
CA VAL A 403 -10.76 8.73 -3.49
C VAL A 403 -9.56 9.25 -2.68
N ASN A 404 -8.32 8.93 -3.07
CA ASN A 404 -7.13 9.51 -2.45
C ASN A 404 -7.06 11.03 -2.66
N LEU A 405 -7.17 11.51 -3.90
CA LEU A 405 -7.12 12.94 -4.22
C LEU A 405 -8.25 13.74 -3.54
N GLU A 406 -9.48 13.23 -3.61
CA GLU A 406 -10.67 13.94 -3.14
C GLU A 406 -10.90 13.82 -1.63
N PHE A 407 -10.43 12.76 -0.95
CA PHE A 407 -10.74 12.47 0.45
C PHE A 407 -9.54 12.05 1.32
N LEU A 408 -8.75 11.04 0.92
CA LEU A 408 -7.67 10.51 1.77
C LEU A 408 -6.39 11.37 1.78
N ALA A 409 -6.28 12.40 0.93
CA ALA A 409 -5.19 13.36 0.96
C ALA A 409 -5.29 14.22 2.21
N ARG A 410 -4.24 14.19 3.05
CA ARG A 410 -4.11 15.05 4.24
C ARG A 410 -3.37 16.35 3.89
N VAL A 411 -2.46 16.32 2.91
CA VAL A 411 -1.51 17.38 2.49
C VAL A 411 -0.52 17.80 3.59
N VAL A 412 -1.01 18.08 4.79
CA VAL A 412 -0.21 18.24 6.03
C VAL A 412 -0.88 17.39 7.11
N PHE A 413 -0.13 16.45 7.67
CA PHE A 413 -0.57 15.71 8.84
C PHE A 413 -0.57 16.59 10.08
N SER A 414 -1.49 16.32 11.00
CA SER A 414 -1.30 16.64 12.42
C SER A 414 -1.34 15.35 13.22
N LYS A 415 -0.37 15.13 14.10
CA LYS A 415 -0.29 13.95 14.97
C LYS A 415 -0.08 14.37 16.42
N PRO A 416 -0.80 13.80 17.40
CA PRO A 416 -0.54 14.04 18.80
C PRO A 416 0.89 13.67 19.23
N LEU A 417 1.51 14.55 20.01
CA LEU A 417 2.73 14.35 20.79
C LEU A 417 2.37 14.22 22.29
N LYS A 418 3.33 13.81 23.12
CA LYS A 418 3.15 13.79 24.58
C LYS A 418 2.91 15.21 25.11
N GLY A 419 1.87 15.38 25.93
CA GLY A 419 1.59 16.60 26.70
C GLY A 419 0.87 17.70 25.91
N ASP A 420 -0.31 17.38 25.36
CA ASP A 420 -1.24 18.30 24.66
C ASP A 420 -0.59 19.14 23.55
N LYS A 421 0.31 18.49 22.80
CA LYS A 421 1.01 19.05 21.65
C LYS A 421 0.62 18.28 20.40
N GLU A 422 0.62 18.93 19.25
CA GLU A 422 0.54 18.25 17.95
C GLU A 422 1.82 18.52 17.14
N ILE A 423 2.20 17.60 16.26
CA ILE A 423 3.27 17.79 15.28
C ILE A 423 2.74 17.81 13.85
N LEU A 424 3.13 18.86 13.11
CA LEU A 424 2.83 19.08 11.71
C LEU A 424 3.99 18.66 10.81
N TYR A 425 3.66 17.93 9.75
CA TYR A 425 4.60 17.44 8.74
C TYR A 425 3.87 17.14 7.42
N PRO A 426 4.55 17.07 6.27
CA PRO A 426 3.89 16.88 4.98
C PRO A 426 3.21 15.50 4.88
N ASP A 427 2.10 15.44 4.16
CA ASP A 427 1.58 14.16 3.67
C ASP A 427 2.59 13.58 2.67
N SER A 428 2.83 12.28 2.82
CA SER A 428 3.63 11.49 1.91
C SER A 428 3.23 10.03 2.05
N LEU A 429 3.33 9.28 0.96
CA LEU A 429 2.90 7.88 0.97
C LEU A 429 3.64 7.00 -0.02
N VAL A 430 3.56 5.71 0.21
CA VAL A 430 3.66 4.74 -0.87
C VAL A 430 2.37 3.95 -0.99
N GLY A 431 2.09 3.49 -2.21
CA GLY A 431 0.88 2.72 -2.49
C GLY A 431 1.18 1.44 -3.23
N THR A 432 0.33 0.43 -3.03
CA THR A 432 0.44 -0.87 -3.73
C THR A 432 -0.22 -0.85 -5.12
N ASP A 433 -0.21 0.31 -5.78
CA ASP A 433 -0.52 0.50 -7.19
C ASP A 433 0.48 1.50 -7.80
N SER A 434 0.84 1.30 -9.08
CA SER A 434 1.84 2.15 -9.73
C SER A 434 1.44 3.62 -9.85
N HIS A 435 0.14 3.92 -10.01
CA HIS A 435 -0.34 5.27 -10.27
C HIS A 435 -0.67 6.07 -9.00
N THR A 436 -0.19 5.61 -7.83
CA THR A 436 -0.21 6.41 -6.58
C THR A 436 0.45 7.78 -6.77
N THR A 437 1.36 7.90 -7.73
CA THR A 437 1.94 9.16 -8.22
C THR A 437 0.91 10.21 -8.63
N MET A 438 -0.34 9.85 -8.96
CA MET A 438 -1.43 10.79 -9.23
C MET A 438 -1.60 11.87 -8.13
N ILE A 439 -1.32 11.52 -6.88
CA ILE A 439 -1.40 12.43 -5.74
C ILE A 439 -0.31 13.52 -5.73
N ASN A 440 0.77 13.33 -6.51
CA ASN A 440 1.84 14.32 -6.67
C ASN A 440 1.34 15.61 -7.34
N GLY A 441 0.19 15.56 -8.04
CA GLY A 441 -0.49 16.74 -8.59
C GLY A 441 -1.09 17.68 -7.54
N LEU A 442 -1.25 17.21 -6.30
CA LEU A 442 -1.69 17.98 -5.12
C LEU A 442 -0.52 18.28 -4.16
N GLY A 443 0.73 18.13 -4.61
CA GLY A 443 1.92 18.41 -3.79
C GLY A 443 2.17 17.41 -2.65
N VAL A 444 1.72 16.17 -2.80
CA VAL A 444 2.00 15.06 -1.89
C VAL A 444 3.03 14.14 -2.54
N VAL A 445 4.21 13.96 -1.93
CA VAL A 445 5.23 13.03 -2.44
C VAL A 445 4.78 11.60 -2.21
N GLY A 446 4.66 10.81 -3.28
CA GLY A 446 4.35 9.40 -3.15
C GLY A 446 4.31 8.64 -4.46
N TRP A 447 4.54 7.33 -4.40
CA TRP A 447 4.74 6.48 -5.58
C TRP A 447 4.29 5.04 -5.34
N GLY A 448 4.28 4.24 -6.42
CA GLY A 448 3.95 2.82 -6.37
C GLY A 448 5.09 1.93 -5.88
N VAL A 449 4.78 1.02 -4.97
CA VAL A 449 5.67 -0.01 -4.41
C VAL A 449 5.02 -1.39 -4.45
N GLY A 450 5.80 -2.44 -4.21
CA GLY A 450 5.26 -3.79 -4.02
C GLY A 450 4.50 -3.93 -2.70
N GLY A 451 3.60 -4.92 -2.61
CA GLY A 451 2.89 -5.25 -1.36
C GLY A 451 3.84 -5.44 -0.18
N ILE A 452 4.89 -6.23 -0.39
CA ILE A 452 5.94 -6.55 0.57
C ILE A 452 6.66 -5.30 1.13
N GLU A 453 6.96 -4.32 0.27
CA GLU A 453 7.60 -3.05 0.65
C GLU A 453 6.62 -2.17 1.45
N ALA A 454 5.35 -2.12 1.05
CA ALA A 454 4.29 -1.44 1.79
C ALA A 454 3.99 -2.10 3.16
N GLU A 455 4.06 -3.43 3.25
CA GLU A 455 3.92 -4.20 4.49
C GLU A 455 5.05 -3.88 5.49
N ALA A 456 6.29 -3.78 5.01
CA ALA A 456 7.42 -3.36 5.82
C ALA A 456 7.27 -1.91 6.31
N VAL A 457 6.81 -0.99 5.45
CA VAL A 457 6.49 0.40 5.83
C VAL A 457 5.37 0.47 6.86
N MET A 458 4.30 -0.33 6.69
CA MET A 458 3.24 -0.45 7.68
C MET A 458 3.81 -0.94 9.02
N LEU A 459 4.81 -1.82 9.04
CA LEU A 459 5.48 -2.29 10.26
C LEU A 459 6.64 -1.39 10.72
N GLY A 460 6.81 -0.22 10.10
CA GLY A 460 7.70 0.86 10.56
C GLY A 460 9.09 0.92 9.92
N GLN A 461 9.38 0.08 8.93
CA GLN A 461 10.59 0.22 8.14
C GLN A 461 10.53 1.44 7.21
N SER A 462 11.66 2.11 7.10
CA SER A 462 11.97 3.06 6.04
C SER A 462 12.11 2.34 4.69
N ILE A 463 11.73 3.03 3.63
CA ILE A 463 12.11 2.67 2.28
C ILE A 463 13.56 3.08 2.10
N SER A 464 14.40 2.16 1.65
CA SER A 464 15.72 2.52 1.15
C SER A 464 15.61 2.90 -0.33
N MET A 465 16.16 4.07 -0.69
CA MET A 465 16.18 4.52 -2.07
C MET A 465 17.48 5.27 -2.40
N VAL A 466 17.93 5.16 -3.63
CA VAL A 466 18.99 6.05 -4.15
C VAL A 466 18.46 7.49 -4.19
N LEU A 467 19.24 8.44 -3.68
CA LEU A 467 18.96 9.87 -3.71
C LEU A 467 18.72 10.32 -5.17
N PRO A 468 17.48 10.72 -5.54
CA PRO A 468 17.09 10.81 -6.93
C PRO A 468 17.61 12.09 -7.57
N LYS A 469 18.02 12.01 -8.84
CA LYS A 469 18.12 13.19 -9.71
C LYS A 469 16.71 13.78 -9.91
N VAL A 470 16.60 15.10 -9.99
CA VAL A 470 15.32 15.80 -10.19
C VAL A 470 15.38 16.56 -11.51
N VAL A 471 14.48 16.23 -12.42
CA VAL A 471 14.31 16.85 -13.74
C VAL A 471 13.30 17.97 -13.61
N GLY A 472 13.73 19.22 -13.81
CA GLY A 472 12.83 20.36 -13.87
C GLY A 472 12.10 20.39 -15.21
N TYR A 473 10.78 20.25 -15.21
CA TYR A 473 9.96 20.31 -16.43
C TYR A 473 9.16 21.62 -16.47
N GLN A 474 9.68 22.61 -17.20
CA GLN A 474 9.12 23.94 -17.27
C GLN A 474 7.91 23.98 -18.20
N LEU A 475 6.76 24.41 -17.70
CA LEU A 475 5.57 24.68 -18.50
C LEU A 475 5.47 26.18 -18.77
N ILE A 476 5.31 26.54 -20.04
CA ILE A 476 5.08 27.92 -20.50
C ILE A 476 3.90 27.97 -21.47
N GLY A 477 3.45 29.18 -21.82
CA GLY A 477 2.33 29.38 -22.73
C GLY A 477 0.98 28.98 -22.12
N GLN A 478 -0.01 28.76 -22.99
CA GLN A 478 -1.36 28.34 -22.61
C GLN A 478 -1.89 27.29 -23.60
N LEU A 479 -2.73 26.38 -23.10
CA LEU A 479 -3.37 25.35 -23.92
C LEU A 479 -4.33 25.95 -24.95
N GLY A 480 -4.33 25.38 -26.16
CA GLY A 480 -5.24 25.73 -27.24
C GLY A 480 -6.72 25.42 -26.91
N PRO A 481 -7.66 25.96 -27.70
CA PRO A 481 -9.10 25.83 -27.43
C PRO A 481 -9.64 24.41 -27.61
N LEU A 482 -8.98 23.57 -28.42
CA LEU A 482 -9.39 22.19 -28.72
C LEU A 482 -8.58 21.12 -27.94
N THR A 483 -7.58 21.53 -27.15
CA THR A 483 -6.73 20.62 -26.38
C THR A 483 -7.29 20.37 -24.99
N THR A 484 -7.25 19.11 -24.59
CA THR A 484 -7.67 18.60 -23.29
C THR A 484 -6.47 18.33 -22.38
N SER A 485 -6.71 18.12 -21.08
CA SER A 485 -5.69 17.66 -20.13
C SER A 485 -5.06 16.31 -20.54
N THR A 486 -5.84 15.44 -21.18
CA THR A 486 -5.36 14.18 -21.75
C THR A 486 -4.29 14.42 -22.83
N ASP A 487 -4.46 15.42 -23.69
CA ASP A 487 -3.49 15.75 -24.74
C ASP A 487 -2.15 16.26 -24.17
N VAL A 488 -2.22 16.98 -23.04
CA VAL A 488 -1.04 17.41 -22.29
C VAL A 488 -0.30 16.20 -21.75
N VAL A 489 -0.96 15.31 -21.01
CA VAL A 489 -0.27 14.16 -20.41
C VAL A 489 0.28 13.20 -21.46
N LEU A 490 -0.41 12.95 -22.58
CA LEU A 490 0.12 12.11 -23.65
C LEU A 490 1.35 12.75 -24.33
N THR A 491 1.36 14.08 -24.45
CA THR A 491 2.54 14.84 -24.93
C THR A 491 3.70 14.80 -23.94
N VAL A 492 3.44 15.05 -22.65
CA VAL A 492 4.43 14.96 -21.57
C VAL A 492 5.00 13.54 -21.46
N THR A 493 4.14 12.52 -21.55
CA THR A 493 4.55 11.10 -21.48
C THR A 493 5.51 10.74 -22.61
N ARG A 494 5.19 11.13 -23.86
CA ARG A 494 6.10 10.97 -25.01
C ARG A 494 7.43 11.68 -24.77
N ASN A 495 7.39 12.96 -24.37
CA ASN A 495 8.59 13.78 -24.21
C ASN A 495 9.51 13.24 -23.09
N LEU A 496 8.96 12.99 -21.90
CA LEU A 496 9.73 12.48 -20.75
C LEU A 496 10.28 11.08 -21.00
N ARG A 497 9.56 10.22 -21.74
CA ARG A 497 10.10 8.91 -22.17
C ARG A 497 11.28 9.04 -23.13
N GLN A 498 11.28 10.06 -24.01
CA GLN A 498 12.42 10.37 -24.89
C GLN A 498 13.61 10.99 -24.13
N ILE A 499 13.35 11.81 -23.10
CA ILE A 499 14.37 12.41 -22.23
C ILE A 499 15.06 11.35 -21.36
N GLY A 500 14.36 10.25 -21.02
CA GLY A 500 14.91 9.17 -20.20
C GLY A 500 14.94 9.54 -18.72
N VAL A 501 13.77 9.55 -18.10
CA VAL A 501 13.59 9.92 -16.68
C VAL A 501 13.47 8.72 -15.72
N VAL A 502 13.87 7.53 -16.17
CA VAL A 502 13.81 6.30 -15.35
C VAL A 502 14.67 6.43 -14.09
N GLY A 503 14.07 6.15 -12.93
CA GLY A 503 14.71 6.27 -11.62
C GLY A 503 14.96 7.71 -11.14
N LYS A 504 14.50 8.72 -11.90
CA LYS A 504 14.55 10.14 -11.52
C LYS A 504 13.21 10.59 -10.94
N PHE A 505 13.22 11.72 -10.24
CA PHE A 505 12.02 12.53 -10.01
C PHE A 505 11.86 13.53 -11.17
N VAL A 506 10.62 13.88 -11.49
CA VAL A 506 10.27 15.02 -12.34
C VAL A 506 9.54 16.03 -11.46
N GLU A 507 9.94 17.30 -11.51
CA GLU A 507 9.28 18.39 -10.79
C GLU A 507 8.85 19.47 -11.79
N PHE A 508 7.54 19.75 -11.82
CA PHE A 508 6.94 20.68 -12.77
C PHE A 508 7.00 22.10 -12.23
N TYR A 509 7.36 23.07 -13.07
CA TYR A 509 7.51 24.47 -12.67
C TYR A 509 7.24 25.45 -13.81
N GLY A 510 7.34 26.75 -13.55
CA GLY A 510 7.11 27.82 -14.52
C GLY A 510 5.65 28.27 -14.63
N PRO A 511 5.40 29.41 -15.31
CA PRO A 511 4.12 30.12 -15.25
C PRO A 511 2.95 29.34 -15.87
N GLY A 512 3.21 28.39 -16.78
CA GLY A 512 2.18 27.53 -17.36
C GLY A 512 1.49 26.63 -16.32
N VAL A 513 2.15 26.32 -15.18
CA VAL A 513 1.56 25.51 -14.10
C VAL A 513 0.39 26.22 -13.41
N SER A 514 0.42 27.56 -13.32
CA SER A 514 -0.68 28.36 -12.75
C SER A 514 -1.99 28.24 -13.54
N ALA A 515 -1.90 27.91 -14.84
CA ALA A 515 -3.03 27.72 -15.74
C ALA A 515 -3.60 26.29 -15.75
N LEU A 516 -2.99 25.36 -15.01
CA LEU A 516 -3.44 23.98 -14.85
C LEU A 516 -4.16 23.80 -13.51
N SER A 517 -5.36 23.22 -13.56
CA SER A 517 -6.11 22.81 -12.37
C SER A 517 -5.42 21.66 -11.64
N ILE A 518 -5.79 21.39 -10.39
CA ILE A 518 -5.31 20.20 -9.67
C ILE A 518 -5.70 18.91 -10.40
N ALA A 519 -6.85 18.87 -11.06
CA ALA A 519 -7.24 17.74 -11.89
C ALA A 519 -6.29 17.53 -13.08
N ASP A 520 -5.85 18.59 -13.75
CA ASP A 520 -4.89 18.51 -14.87
C ASP A 520 -3.51 18.04 -14.37
N ARG A 521 -3.05 18.58 -13.24
CA ARG A 521 -1.80 18.17 -12.59
C ARG A 521 -1.84 16.71 -12.16
N ALA A 522 -2.93 16.27 -11.52
CA ALA A 522 -3.15 14.87 -11.16
C ALA A 522 -3.21 13.96 -12.39
N THR A 523 -3.81 14.42 -13.51
CA THR A 523 -3.79 13.71 -14.80
C THR A 523 -2.35 13.48 -15.27
N ILE A 524 -1.50 14.52 -15.23
CA ILE A 524 -0.08 14.47 -15.62
C ILE A 524 0.76 13.57 -14.68
N SER A 525 0.51 13.65 -13.36
CA SER A 525 1.22 12.87 -12.34
C SER A 525 0.76 11.39 -12.30
N ASN A 526 -0.47 11.08 -12.73
CA ASN A 526 -1.00 9.71 -12.82
C ASN A 526 -0.15 8.85 -13.78
N MET A 527 0.23 9.39 -14.94
CA MET A 527 1.01 8.67 -15.96
C MET A 527 2.52 8.65 -15.70
N CYS A 528 2.96 8.96 -14.47
CA CYS A 528 4.37 8.91 -14.08
C CYS A 528 5.05 7.54 -14.35
N PRO A 529 4.42 6.39 -14.06
CA PRO A 529 4.98 5.08 -14.40
C PRO A 529 5.17 4.89 -15.92
N GLU A 530 4.34 5.53 -16.76
CA GLU A 530 4.34 5.36 -18.21
C GLU A 530 5.44 6.15 -18.92
N TYR A 531 5.87 7.30 -18.36
CA TYR A 531 7.15 7.93 -18.74
C TYR A 531 8.35 7.35 -17.99
N GLY A 532 8.11 6.73 -16.82
CA GLY A 532 9.07 5.90 -16.08
C GLY A 532 9.76 6.60 -14.90
N ALA A 533 9.37 7.83 -14.55
CA ALA A 533 9.88 8.49 -13.35
C ALA A 533 9.31 7.84 -12.08
N THR A 534 9.96 8.08 -10.93
CA THR A 534 9.45 7.61 -9.63
C THR A 534 8.33 8.53 -9.13
N VAL A 535 8.45 9.83 -9.35
CA VAL A 535 7.53 10.89 -8.87
C VAL A 535 7.39 11.96 -9.95
N GLY A 536 6.18 12.47 -10.16
CA GLY A 536 5.86 13.58 -11.09
C GLY A 536 5.23 14.75 -10.34
N TYR A 537 6.06 15.57 -9.70
CA TYR A 537 5.68 16.46 -8.60
C TYR A 537 5.22 17.86 -9.03
N PHE A 538 4.10 18.32 -8.46
CA PHE A 538 3.63 19.70 -8.51
C PHE A 538 3.60 20.26 -7.08
N PRO A 539 4.54 21.14 -6.69
CA PRO A 539 4.54 21.76 -5.35
C PRO A 539 3.22 22.46 -4.98
N VAL A 540 2.87 22.45 -3.70
CA VAL A 540 1.61 23.05 -3.20
C VAL A 540 1.61 24.57 -3.41
N ASP A 541 0.55 25.07 -4.03
CA ASP A 541 0.34 26.46 -4.41
C ASP A 541 -1.10 26.94 -4.13
N PHE A 542 -1.45 28.12 -4.65
CA PHE A 542 -2.80 28.68 -4.56
C PHE A 542 -3.90 27.77 -5.15
N GLN A 543 -3.67 27.17 -6.33
CA GLN A 543 -4.64 26.23 -6.93
C GLN A 543 -4.86 25.00 -6.03
N SER A 544 -3.82 24.55 -5.35
CA SER A 544 -3.88 23.44 -4.39
C SER A 544 -4.75 23.79 -3.17
N ILE A 545 -4.57 24.99 -2.63
CA ILE A 545 -5.39 25.51 -1.52
C ILE A 545 -6.86 25.70 -1.94
N ASP A 546 -7.12 26.19 -3.14
CA ASP A 546 -8.49 26.35 -3.64
C ASP A 546 -9.19 25.01 -3.93
N TYR A 547 -8.46 24.01 -4.41
CA TYR A 547 -8.97 22.64 -4.54
C TYR A 547 -9.32 22.01 -3.19
N LEU A 548 -8.54 22.26 -2.12
CA LEU A 548 -8.90 21.79 -0.77
C LEU A 548 -10.21 22.42 -0.27
N LYS A 549 -10.44 23.71 -0.57
CA LYS A 549 -11.74 24.37 -0.29
C LYS A 549 -12.85 23.77 -1.16
N GLN A 550 -12.59 23.52 -2.45
CA GLN A 550 -13.55 22.95 -3.39
C GLN A 550 -13.98 21.53 -3.01
N THR A 551 -13.05 20.70 -2.54
CA THR A 551 -13.31 19.35 -2.00
C THR A 551 -13.90 19.35 -0.59
N GLY A 552 -14.34 20.52 -0.10
CA GLY A 552 -15.13 20.65 1.12
C GLY A 552 -14.35 20.56 2.43
N ARG A 553 -13.00 20.55 2.41
CA ARG A 553 -12.16 20.54 3.62
C ARG A 553 -12.50 21.73 4.53
N GLU A 554 -12.34 21.54 5.83
CA GLU A 554 -12.66 22.56 6.82
C GLU A 554 -11.74 23.77 6.75
N GLY A 555 -12.29 24.97 6.94
CA GLY A 555 -11.54 26.22 6.81
C GLY A 555 -10.29 26.30 7.69
N GLY A 556 -10.39 25.89 8.96
CA GLY A 556 -9.24 25.85 9.86
C GLY A 556 -8.15 24.87 9.41
N VAL A 557 -8.53 23.70 8.89
CA VAL A 557 -7.58 22.71 8.33
C VAL A 557 -6.83 23.30 7.13
N VAL A 558 -7.54 23.99 6.22
CA VAL A 558 -6.92 24.65 5.05
C VAL A 558 -5.99 25.79 5.48
N THR A 559 -6.41 26.64 6.44
CA THR A 559 -5.59 27.72 6.98
C THR A 559 -4.31 27.18 7.65
N ARG A 560 -4.41 26.10 8.42
CA ARG A 560 -3.27 25.40 9.02
C ARG A 560 -2.30 24.86 7.96
N ILE A 561 -2.82 24.21 6.91
CA ILE A 561 -2.01 23.67 5.81
C ILE A 561 -1.17 24.79 5.16
N GLU A 562 -1.80 25.90 4.79
CA GLU A 562 -1.11 27.03 4.17
C GLU A 562 -0.07 27.65 5.11
N ALA A 563 -0.43 27.89 6.38
CA ALA A 563 0.45 28.49 7.37
C ALA A 563 1.71 27.64 7.61
N TYR A 564 1.55 26.32 7.76
CA TYR A 564 2.68 25.39 7.91
C TYR A 564 3.57 25.38 6.68
N LEU A 565 3.00 25.23 5.48
CA LEU A 565 3.78 25.14 4.24
C LEU A 565 4.55 26.44 3.95
N ARG A 566 3.99 27.60 4.32
CA ARG A 566 4.73 28.88 4.28
C ARG A 566 5.85 28.92 5.32
N ALA A 567 5.59 28.53 6.57
CA ALA A 567 6.57 28.56 7.65
C ALA A 567 7.77 27.62 7.43
N VAL A 568 7.55 26.47 6.79
CA VAL A 568 8.61 25.49 6.45
C VAL A 568 9.25 25.75 5.07
N GLY A 569 8.75 26.71 4.29
CA GLY A 569 9.28 27.02 2.96
C GLY A 569 8.95 25.99 1.87
N MET A 570 7.79 25.32 1.96
CA MET A 570 7.28 24.35 0.98
C MET A 570 6.02 24.82 0.21
N PHE A 571 5.55 26.04 0.44
CA PHE A 571 4.55 26.71 -0.42
C PHE A 571 5.24 27.34 -1.66
N ARG A 572 4.63 27.23 -2.85
CA ARG A 572 5.19 27.68 -4.14
C ARG A 572 4.31 28.74 -4.80
N ASP A 573 4.92 29.80 -5.32
CA ASP A 573 4.30 30.69 -6.34
C ASP A 573 4.97 30.49 -7.70
N PHE A 574 4.36 29.71 -8.59
CA PHE A 574 4.91 29.38 -9.93
C PHE A 574 5.14 30.59 -10.85
N ASN A 575 4.69 31.79 -10.50
CA ASN A 575 4.95 33.02 -11.24
C ASN A 575 6.19 33.77 -10.71
N ASP A 576 6.67 33.45 -9.50
CA ASP A 576 7.92 33.96 -8.95
C ASP A 576 9.07 33.00 -9.31
N SER A 577 9.86 33.38 -10.31
CA SER A 577 11.06 32.65 -10.74
C SER A 577 12.22 32.73 -9.75
N LYS A 578 12.18 33.61 -8.73
CA LYS A 578 13.21 33.64 -7.68
C LYS A 578 13.10 32.46 -6.71
N GLN A 579 11.96 31.77 -6.73
CA GLN A 579 11.69 30.56 -5.98
C GLN A 579 11.90 29.28 -6.84
N ASP A 580 12.36 29.40 -8.10
CA ASP A 580 12.67 28.24 -8.91
C ASP A 580 13.87 27.47 -8.31
N PRO A 581 13.74 26.17 -8.00
CA PRO A 581 14.84 25.37 -7.49
C PRO A 581 15.98 25.18 -8.49
N ILE A 582 17.13 24.73 -7.98
CA ILE A 582 18.20 24.18 -8.82
C ILE A 582 17.84 22.73 -9.14
N PHE A 583 17.59 22.45 -10.41
CA PHE A 583 17.33 21.09 -10.91
C PHE A 583 18.60 20.43 -11.47
N SER A 584 18.62 19.10 -11.52
CA SER A 584 19.76 18.35 -12.06
C SER A 584 19.87 18.45 -13.59
N GLU A 585 18.74 18.67 -14.25
CA GLU A 585 18.58 19.05 -15.66
C GLU A 585 17.22 19.73 -15.84
N THR A 586 17.07 20.55 -16.88
CA THR A 586 15.84 21.30 -17.17
C THR A 586 15.40 21.06 -18.61
N HIS A 587 14.11 20.78 -18.79
CA HIS A 587 13.44 20.68 -20.10
C HIS A 587 12.20 21.59 -20.11
N GLN A 588 11.70 21.96 -21.29
CA GLN A 588 10.59 22.91 -21.44
C GLN A 588 9.51 22.37 -22.38
N LEU A 589 8.25 22.66 -22.06
CA LEU A 589 7.09 22.48 -22.93
C LEU A 589 6.29 23.78 -23.02
N ASP A 590 6.12 24.28 -24.24
CA ASP A 590 5.13 25.31 -24.53
C ASP A 590 3.77 24.65 -24.76
N LEU A 591 2.82 24.95 -23.89
CA LEU A 591 1.46 24.41 -23.90
C LEU A 591 0.68 24.78 -25.17
N SER A 592 1.08 25.84 -25.89
CA SER A 592 0.47 26.22 -27.18
C SER A 592 0.84 25.27 -28.33
N THR A 593 1.88 24.44 -28.16
CA THR A 593 2.31 23.42 -29.14
C THR A 593 1.64 22.06 -28.96
N VAL A 594 0.83 21.91 -27.90
CA VAL A 594 0.00 20.72 -27.69
C VAL A 594 -1.11 20.70 -28.75
N VAL A 595 -1.39 19.51 -29.29
CA VAL A 595 -2.47 19.29 -30.27
C VAL A 595 -3.27 18.07 -29.84
N SER A 596 -4.55 18.02 -30.22
CA SER A 596 -5.44 16.89 -29.93
C SER A 596 -4.82 15.58 -30.44
N CYS A 597 -4.76 14.56 -29.59
CA CYS A 597 -4.01 13.34 -29.82
C CYS A 597 -4.61 12.11 -29.14
N VAL A 598 -4.16 10.95 -29.59
CA VAL A 598 -4.34 9.66 -28.92
C VAL A 598 -2.96 9.03 -28.68
N SER A 599 -2.89 7.92 -27.95
CA SER A 599 -1.67 7.10 -27.89
C SER A 599 -1.97 5.63 -28.06
N GLY A 600 -1.20 4.96 -28.93
CA GLY A 600 -1.44 3.58 -29.32
C GLY A 600 -0.77 3.17 -30.64
N PRO A 601 -1.01 1.95 -31.12
CA PRO A 601 -2.06 1.04 -30.65
C PRO A 601 -1.65 0.08 -29.51
N LYS A 602 -0.39 0.09 -29.06
CA LYS A 602 0.12 -0.89 -28.07
C LYS A 602 0.95 -0.33 -26.91
N ARG A 603 1.27 0.97 -26.87
CA ARG A 603 2.01 1.60 -25.76
C ARG A 603 1.49 3.01 -25.42
N PRO A 604 1.64 3.49 -24.17
CA PRO A 604 1.13 4.81 -23.76
C PRO A 604 1.93 6.01 -24.29
N HIS A 605 3.20 5.81 -24.65
CA HIS A 605 4.06 6.86 -25.22
C HIS A 605 4.05 6.89 -26.77
N ASP A 606 3.31 5.99 -27.42
CA ASP A 606 3.13 5.98 -28.87
C ASP A 606 2.08 7.02 -29.30
N ARG A 607 2.34 8.30 -29.01
CA ARG A 607 1.44 9.42 -29.31
C ARG A 607 1.25 9.59 -30.82
N VAL A 608 0.00 9.69 -31.24
CA VAL A 608 -0.44 9.99 -32.62
C VAL A 608 -1.35 11.23 -32.55
N SER A 609 -1.18 12.20 -33.44
CA SER A 609 -2.15 13.31 -33.52
C SER A 609 -3.51 12.78 -34.00
N VAL A 610 -4.60 13.46 -33.68
CA VAL A 610 -5.93 13.05 -34.19
C VAL A 610 -5.99 13.15 -35.72
N SER A 611 -5.30 14.13 -36.34
CA SER A 611 -5.23 14.29 -37.80
C SER A 611 -4.47 13.18 -38.51
N ASP A 612 -3.44 12.60 -37.88
CA ASP A 612 -2.62 11.54 -38.50
C ASP A 612 -3.16 10.13 -38.24
N MET A 613 -4.20 9.98 -37.40
CA MET A 613 -4.53 8.69 -36.79
C MET A 613 -5.00 7.64 -37.78
N LYS A 614 -5.84 8.02 -38.76
CA LYS A 614 -6.22 7.17 -39.89
C LYS A 614 -5.00 6.65 -40.65
N GLN A 615 -4.01 7.50 -40.89
CA GLN A 615 -2.80 7.13 -41.64
C GLN A 615 -1.87 6.23 -40.82
N ASP A 616 -1.66 6.52 -39.53
CA ASP A 616 -0.88 5.70 -38.60
C ASP A 616 -1.47 4.29 -38.46
N PHE A 617 -2.79 4.16 -38.31
CA PHE A 617 -3.44 2.86 -38.21
C PHE A 617 -3.31 2.03 -39.50
N LEU A 618 -3.55 2.63 -40.67
CA LEU A 618 -3.40 1.94 -41.97
C LEU A 618 -1.96 1.47 -42.20
N GLN A 619 -0.96 2.25 -41.78
CA GLN A 619 0.45 1.82 -41.79
C GLN A 619 0.70 0.68 -40.80
N CYS A 620 0.12 0.75 -39.59
CA CYS A 620 0.24 -0.32 -38.60
C CYS A 620 -0.29 -1.68 -39.10
N LEU A 621 -1.30 -1.72 -39.98
CA LEU A 621 -1.77 -3.00 -40.54
C LEU A 621 -0.65 -3.71 -41.33
N SER A 622 0.03 -2.99 -42.22
CA SER A 622 1.05 -3.55 -43.12
C SER A 622 2.45 -3.69 -42.47
N ASN A 623 2.76 -2.90 -41.45
CA ASN A 623 4.06 -2.92 -40.78
C ASN A 623 4.35 -4.28 -40.11
N LYS A 624 5.64 -4.69 -40.11
CA LYS A 624 6.13 -5.90 -39.42
C LYS A 624 5.66 -5.94 -37.95
N ILE A 625 5.36 -7.15 -37.45
CA ILE A 625 4.86 -7.38 -36.09
C ILE A 625 5.73 -6.64 -35.06
N GLY A 626 5.09 -5.78 -34.27
CA GLY A 626 5.73 -4.96 -33.24
C GLY A 626 4.72 -4.04 -32.55
N PHE A 627 5.22 -2.96 -31.93
CA PHE A 627 4.36 -1.97 -31.25
C PHE A 627 3.48 -1.16 -32.22
N LYS A 628 3.99 -0.94 -33.45
CA LYS A 628 3.36 -0.19 -34.55
C LYS A 628 3.16 -1.06 -35.80
N GLY A 629 2.85 -2.35 -35.61
CA GLY A 629 2.74 -3.30 -36.71
C GLY A 629 2.01 -4.60 -36.40
N TYR A 630 1.19 -5.05 -37.35
CA TYR A 630 0.39 -6.28 -37.29
C TYR A 630 0.74 -7.30 -38.39
N ASN A 631 1.44 -6.88 -39.44
CA ASN A 631 1.83 -7.71 -40.60
C ASN A 631 0.63 -8.43 -41.25
N ILE A 632 -0.46 -7.71 -41.46
CA ILE A 632 -1.63 -8.19 -42.21
C ILE A 632 -1.24 -8.30 -43.70
N PRO A 633 -1.54 -9.43 -44.37
CA PRO A 633 -1.31 -9.58 -45.81
C PRO A 633 -2.04 -8.51 -46.64
N ALA A 634 -1.44 -8.08 -47.75
CA ALA A 634 -1.97 -6.98 -48.57
C ALA A 634 -3.37 -7.27 -49.14
N ASP A 635 -3.65 -8.54 -49.44
CA ASP A 635 -4.93 -9.07 -49.89
C ASP A 635 -5.97 -9.21 -48.76
N CYS A 636 -5.55 -9.09 -47.50
CA CYS A 636 -6.43 -9.09 -46.33
C CYS A 636 -6.70 -7.69 -45.76
N LEU A 637 -6.10 -6.61 -46.28
CA LEU A 637 -6.23 -5.26 -45.68
C LEU A 637 -7.68 -4.74 -45.71
N ASP A 638 -8.43 -5.08 -46.76
CA ASP A 638 -9.83 -4.70 -46.95
C ASP A 638 -10.83 -5.74 -46.38
N THR A 639 -10.38 -6.67 -45.52
CA THR A 639 -11.27 -7.69 -44.94
C THR A 639 -12.41 -7.05 -44.16
N SER A 640 -13.64 -7.46 -44.50
CA SER A 640 -14.85 -7.07 -43.80
C SER A 640 -15.80 -8.25 -43.59
N VAL A 641 -16.31 -8.38 -42.37
CA VAL A 641 -17.16 -9.50 -41.93
C VAL A 641 -18.54 -8.99 -41.55
N GLN A 642 -19.55 -9.45 -42.30
CA GLN A 642 -20.96 -9.20 -42.01
C GLN A 642 -21.44 -10.09 -40.85
N PHE A 643 -22.21 -9.52 -39.93
CA PHE A 643 -22.81 -10.21 -38.79
C PHE A 643 -24.18 -9.61 -38.46
N SER A 644 -25.02 -10.38 -37.78
CA SER A 644 -26.30 -9.87 -37.28
C SER A 644 -26.21 -9.52 -35.80
N HIS A 645 -26.77 -8.38 -35.42
CA HIS A 645 -26.92 -7.96 -34.03
C HIS A 645 -28.30 -7.31 -33.88
N GLU A 646 -29.05 -7.72 -32.85
CA GLU A 646 -30.45 -7.31 -32.61
C GLU A 646 -31.37 -7.38 -33.86
N GLY A 647 -31.15 -8.39 -34.73
CA GLY A 647 -31.93 -8.60 -35.95
C GLY A 647 -31.61 -7.64 -37.12
N LYS A 648 -30.62 -6.76 -36.97
CA LYS A 648 -30.05 -5.93 -38.05
C LYS A 648 -28.73 -6.52 -38.54
N GLN A 649 -28.30 -6.12 -39.73
CA GLN A 649 -26.99 -6.51 -40.30
C GLN A 649 -25.99 -5.36 -40.13
N TYR A 650 -24.77 -5.71 -39.73
CA TYR A 650 -23.64 -4.81 -39.53
C TYR A 650 -22.38 -5.45 -40.11
N SER A 651 -21.32 -4.65 -40.32
CA SER A 651 -20.03 -5.14 -40.82
C SER A 651 -18.90 -4.65 -39.93
N LEU A 652 -18.01 -5.56 -39.52
CA LEU A 652 -16.71 -5.20 -38.92
C LEU A 652 -15.62 -5.21 -39.98
N SER A 653 -14.58 -4.42 -39.77
CA SER A 653 -13.37 -4.36 -40.61
C SER A 653 -12.15 -4.03 -39.75
N HIS A 654 -10.96 -4.02 -40.33
CA HIS A 654 -9.77 -3.52 -39.64
C HIS A 654 -9.98 -2.07 -39.21
N GLY A 655 -9.83 -1.81 -37.91
CA GLY A 655 -10.04 -0.50 -37.31
C GLY A 655 -11.48 -0.22 -36.89
N SER A 656 -12.41 -1.17 -36.95
CA SER A 656 -13.72 -1.02 -36.29
C SER A 656 -13.54 -0.90 -34.77
N VAL A 657 -14.19 0.10 -34.17
CA VAL A 657 -14.25 0.29 -32.72
C VAL A 657 -15.29 -0.67 -32.15
N VAL A 658 -14.90 -1.46 -31.15
CA VAL A 658 -15.79 -2.44 -30.48
C VAL A 658 -15.91 -2.19 -28.97
N ILE A 659 -15.01 -1.39 -28.40
CA ILE A 659 -15.07 -0.91 -27.00
C ILE A 659 -14.85 0.60 -26.98
N GLY A 660 -15.75 1.34 -26.33
CA GLY A 660 -15.63 2.78 -26.07
C GLY A 660 -15.81 3.07 -24.59
N ALA A 661 -14.72 3.20 -23.83
CA ALA A 661 -14.77 3.22 -22.37
C ALA A 661 -14.28 4.56 -21.76
N ILE A 662 -15.20 5.32 -21.17
CA ILE A 662 -14.85 6.42 -20.27
C ILE A 662 -14.60 5.81 -18.88
N THR A 663 -13.33 5.68 -18.53
CA THR A 663 -12.82 4.90 -17.39
C THR A 663 -11.53 5.51 -16.83
N SER A 664 -10.98 4.91 -15.78
CA SER A 664 -9.75 5.30 -15.07
C SER A 664 -9.81 6.62 -14.28
N CYS A 665 -9.31 6.55 -13.05
CA CYS A 665 -8.99 7.73 -12.23
C CYS A 665 -8.20 8.81 -12.97
N THR A 666 -7.36 8.44 -13.95
CA THR A 666 -6.56 9.35 -14.81
C THR A 666 -7.38 10.51 -15.37
N ASN A 667 -8.61 10.23 -15.85
CA ASN A 667 -9.45 11.23 -16.50
C ASN A 667 -10.80 11.42 -15.77
N THR A 668 -11.29 10.44 -15.02
CA THR A 668 -12.57 10.58 -14.30
C THR A 668 -12.50 11.53 -13.10
N SER A 669 -11.30 11.81 -12.58
CA SER A 669 -11.08 12.84 -11.56
C SER A 669 -10.98 14.25 -12.12
N ASN A 670 -11.18 14.44 -13.43
CA ASN A 670 -11.02 15.72 -14.11
C ASN A 670 -12.38 16.21 -14.63
N PRO A 671 -13.06 17.12 -13.89
CA PRO A 671 -14.39 17.59 -14.27
C PRO A 671 -14.41 18.26 -15.63
N SER A 672 -13.34 18.95 -16.05
CA SER A 672 -13.30 19.62 -17.34
C SER A 672 -13.50 18.64 -18.50
N VAL A 673 -12.80 17.50 -18.52
CA VAL A 673 -12.97 16.50 -19.58
C VAL A 673 -14.23 15.65 -19.43
N MET A 674 -14.72 15.44 -18.20
CA MET A 674 -15.96 14.69 -17.95
C MET A 674 -17.21 15.50 -18.35
N LEU A 675 -17.28 16.78 -17.97
CA LEU A 675 -18.32 17.70 -18.42
C LEU A 675 -18.20 17.97 -19.92
N GLY A 676 -16.98 18.12 -20.45
CA GLY A 676 -16.75 18.23 -21.89
C GLY A 676 -17.27 17.02 -22.68
N ALA A 677 -17.09 15.80 -22.18
CA ALA A 677 -17.67 14.60 -22.77
C ALA A 677 -19.21 14.62 -22.73
N GLY A 678 -19.80 15.04 -21.61
CA GLY A 678 -21.25 15.22 -21.48
C GLY A 678 -21.83 16.28 -22.42
N LEU A 679 -21.15 17.41 -22.60
CA LEU A 679 -21.54 18.47 -23.53
C LEU A 679 -21.40 18.02 -24.99
N LEU A 680 -20.34 17.27 -25.33
CA LEU A 680 -20.20 16.67 -26.67
C LEU A 680 -21.32 15.65 -26.94
N ALA A 681 -21.66 14.81 -25.96
CA ALA A 681 -22.78 13.88 -26.08
C ALA A 681 -24.11 14.60 -26.32
N LYS A 682 -24.37 15.68 -25.56
CA LYS A 682 -25.53 16.54 -25.76
C LYS A 682 -25.58 17.11 -27.18
N ASN A 683 -24.51 17.74 -27.64
CA ASN A 683 -24.43 18.34 -28.97
C ASN A 683 -24.62 17.29 -30.09
N ALA A 684 -24.09 16.07 -29.91
CA ALA A 684 -24.24 14.97 -30.84
C ALA A 684 -25.70 14.46 -30.93
N VAL A 685 -26.34 14.25 -29.79
CA VAL A 685 -27.75 13.80 -29.70
C VAL A 685 -28.71 14.87 -30.20
N GLU A 686 -28.47 16.15 -29.93
CA GLU A 686 -29.26 17.27 -30.47
C GLU A 686 -29.12 17.42 -32.00
N ARG A 687 -28.01 16.93 -32.58
CA ARG A 687 -27.83 16.73 -34.04
C ARG A 687 -28.36 15.38 -34.55
N GLY A 688 -28.94 14.55 -33.69
CA GLY A 688 -29.54 13.25 -34.04
C GLY A 688 -28.54 12.10 -34.27
N LEU A 689 -27.27 12.27 -33.91
CA LEU A 689 -26.23 11.25 -34.04
C LEU A 689 -26.40 10.13 -32.99
N LYS A 690 -25.97 8.91 -33.32
CA LYS A 690 -26.06 7.72 -32.46
C LYS A 690 -24.83 6.83 -32.60
N VAL A 691 -24.45 6.16 -31.51
CA VAL A 691 -23.43 5.10 -31.50
C VAL A 691 -24.04 3.82 -32.09
N LEU A 692 -23.23 3.00 -32.76
CA LEU A 692 -23.67 1.70 -33.28
C LEU A 692 -23.90 0.72 -32.12
N PRO A 693 -25.05 0.00 -32.06
CA PRO A 693 -25.50 -0.67 -30.83
C PRO A 693 -24.62 -1.86 -30.39
N TYR A 694 -23.84 -2.45 -31.29
CA TYR A 694 -22.91 -3.53 -30.99
C TYR A 694 -21.61 -3.04 -30.30
N ILE A 695 -21.35 -1.73 -30.27
CA ILE A 695 -20.15 -1.16 -29.63
C ILE A 695 -20.36 -1.18 -28.12
N LYS A 696 -19.46 -1.83 -27.39
CA LYS A 696 -19.53 -1.88 -25.93
C LYS A 696 -19.07 -0.55 -25.32
N THR A 697 -20.03 0.36 -25.13
CA THR A 697 -19.83 1.64 -24.44
C THR A 697 -20.00 1.51 -22.93
N SER A 698 -19.23 2.28 -22.16
CA SER A 698 -19.28 2.24 -20.69
C SER A 698 -18.79 3.54 -20.04
N LEU A 699 -19.48 4.00 -19.00
CA LEU A 699 -19.03 5.04 -18.09
C LEU A 699 -18.71 4.45 -16.70
N SER A 700 -17.44 4.53 -16.29
CA SER A 700 -16.90 3.98 -15.04
C SER A 700 -16.21 5.06 -14.21
N PRO A 701 -16.94 5.91 -13.46
CA PRO A 701 -16.35 7.02 -12.71
C PRO A 701 -15.55 6.57 -11.49
N GLY A 702 -14.53 7.34 -11.12
CA GLY A 702 -13.71 7.07 -9.93
C GLY A 702 -14.23 7.65 -8.61
N SER A 703 -15.36 8.37 -8.59
CA SER A 703 -16.11 8.67 -7.35
C SER A 703 -17.57 8.99 -7.67
N GLY A 704 -18.43 8.95 -6.64
CA GLY A 704 -19.83 9.37 -6.76
C GLY A 704 -20.01 10.86 -7.12
N VAL A 705 -19.01 11.71 -6.86
CA VAL A 705 -19.05 13.16 -7.17
C VAL A 705 -19.17 13.39 -8.67
N VAL A 706 -18.55 12.53 -9.49
CA VAL A 706 -18.61 12.59 -10.95
C VAL A 706 -20.04 12.44 -11.46
N THR A 707 -20.74 11.40 -10.99
CA THR A 707 -22.15 11.18 -11.33
C THR A 707 -23.03 12.32 -10.83
N TYR A 708 -22.67 12.93 -9.69
CA TYR A 708 -23.38 14.08 -9.15
C TYR A 708 -23.30 15.28 -10.10
N TYR A 709 -22.10 15.80 -10.43
CA TYR A 709 -22.00 16.99 -11.27
C TYR A 709 -22.46 16.75 -12.72
N LEU A 710 -22.33 15.53 -13.25
CA LEU A 710 -22.87 15.17 -14.58
C LEU A 710 -24.42 15.21 -14.58
N ARG A 711 -25.05 14.83 -13.46
CA ARG A 711 -26.51 14.89 -13.30
C ARG A 711 -26.99 16.33 -13.17
N GLU A 712 -26.37 17.13 -12.30
CA GLU A 712 -26.73 18.54 -12.11
C GLU A 712 -26.44 19.38 -13.36
N GLY A 713 -25.38 19.06 -14.11
CA GLY A 713 -25.11 19.65 -15.43
C GLY A 713 -26.08 19.22 -16.53
N GLY A 714 -27.04 18.33 -16.25
CA GLY A 714 -28.05 17.87 -17.19
C GLY A 714 -27.54 17.00 -18.34
N VAL A 715 -26.30 16.51 -18.27
CA VAL A 715 -25.64 15.79 -19.38
C VAL A 715 -25.80 14.27 -19.35
N VAL A 716 -26.17 13.68 -18.20
CA VAL A 716 -26.37 12.22 -18.07
C VAL A 716 -27.33 11.64 -19.12
N PRO A 717 -28.54 12.19 -19.39
CA PRO A 717 -29.46 11.57 -20.34
C PRO A 717 -28.87 11.41 -21.76
N TYR A 718 -28.05 12.37 -22.19
CA TYR A 718 -27.40 12.35 -23.50
C TYR A 718 -26.24 11.34 -23.55
N LEU A 719 -25.48 11.19 -22.45
CA LEU A 719 -24.50 10.11 -22.31
C LEU A 719 -25.18 8.74 -22.38
N GLU A 720 -26.33 8.58 -21.71
CA GLU A 720 -27.11 7.34 -21.73
C GLU A 720 -27.73 7.04 -23.10
N GLU A 721 -28.19 8.04 -23.86
CA GLU A 721 -28.68 7.83 -25.24
C GLU A 721 -27.57 7.38 -26.20
N LEU A 722 -26.32 7.79 -25.96
CA LEU A 722 -25.14 7.27 -26.67
C LEU A 722 -24.58 5.97 -26.06
N GLY A 723 -25.27 5.35 -25.10
CA GLY A 723 -24.89 4.08 -24.48
C GLY A 723 -23.81 4.17 -23.39
N PHE A 724 -23.34 5.37 -23.05
CA PHE A 724 -22.40 5.62 -21.95
C PHE A 724 -23.11 5.67 -20.59
N ASN A 725 -23.96 4.66 -20.32
CA ASN A 725 -24.57 4.47 -19.01
C ASN A 725 -23.50 4.20 -17.94
N LEU A 726 -23.82 4.60 -16.70
CA LEU A 726 -23.03 4.26 -15.53
C LEU A 726 -23.03 2.73 -15.33
N VAL A 727 -21.85 2.12 -15.39
CA VAL A 727 -21.67 0.66 -15.25
C VAL A 727 -21.06 0.24 -13.91
N GLY A 728 -20.44 1.15 -13.15
CA GLY A 728 -19.77 0.86 -11.88
C GLY A 728 -18.84 1.98 -11.42
N TYR A 729 -18.47 1.96 -10.15
CA TYR A 729 -17.46 2.84 -9.56
C TYR A 729 -16.23 1.99 -9.21
N GLY A 730 -15.27 1.90 -10.14
CA GLY A 730 -14.11 1.04 -10.01
C GLY A 730 -13.27 1.00 -11.28
N CYS A 731 -12.11 0.34 -11.21
CA CYS A 731 -11.10 0.36 -12.27
C CYS A 731 -11.58 -0.24 -13.61
N MET A 732 -12.45 -1.26 -13.57
CA MET A 732 -13.18 -1.79 -14.73
C MET A 732 -12.30 -1.95 -15.99
N THR A 733 -12.67 -1.37 -17.13
CA THR A 733 -11.94 -1.49 -18.40
C THR A 733 -10.46 -1.04 -18.33
N CYS A 734 -10.10 -0.10 -17.44
CA CYS A 734 -8.70 0.34 -17.28
C CYS A 734 -7.77 -0.79 -16.80
N ILE A 735 -8.26 -1.67 -15.92
CA ILE A 735 -7.47 -2.81 -15.40
C ILE A 735 -7.60 -4.07 -16.28
N GLY A 736 -8.44 -4.04 -17.32
CA GLY A 736 -8.79 -5.20 -18.14
C GLY A 736 -10.07 -5.93 -17.70
N ASN A 737 -10.79 -5.42 -16.69
CA ASN A 737 -12.10 -5.93 -16.27
C ASN A 737 -13.23 -5.41 -17.21
N SER A 738 -13.00 -5.47 -18.52
CA SER A 738 -13.92 -4.96 -19.56
C SER A 738 -15.14 -5.87 -19.82
N GLY A 739 -15.18 -7.06 -19.20
CA GLY A 739 -16.19 -8.10 -19.43
C GLY A 739 -16.20 -8.62 -20.88
N PRO A 740 -17.16 -9.48 -21.24
CA PRO A 740 -17.24 -10.05 -22.58
C PRO A 740 -17.79 -9.05 -23.62
N LEU A 741 -17.40 -9.18 -24.88
CA LEU A 741 -18.18 -8.69 -26.03
C LEU A 741 -19.36 -9.64 -26.31
N SER A 742 -20.33 -9.24 -27.14
CA SER A 742 -21.38 -10.18 -27.57
C SER A 742 -20.80 -11.28 -28.46
N ASP A 743 -21.40 -12.47 -28.41
CA ASP A 743 -20.91 -13.64 -29.16
C ASP A 743 -20.85 -13.34 -30.67
N GLU A 744 -21.82 -12.60 -31.23
CA GLU A 744 -21.82 -12.29 -32.67
C GLU A 744 -20.69 -11.33 -33.09
N VAL A 745 -20.30 -10.41 -32.19
CA VAL A 745 -19.14 -9.52 -32.39
C VAL A 745 -17.84 -10.31 -32.24
N ALA A 746 -17.75 -11.20 -31.24
CA ALA A 746 -16.59 -12.05 -31.02
C ALA A 746 -16.32 -12.97 -32.22
N ASP A 747 -17.35 -13.71 -32.66
CA ASP A 747 -17.31 -14.58 -33.84
C ASP A 747 -16.89 -13.81 -35.10
N ALA A 748 -17.40 -12.58 -35.29
CA ALA A 748 -17.04 -11.76 -36.44
C ALA A 748 -15.57 -11.30 -36.42
N ILE A 749 -15.02 -10.97 -35.25
CA ILE A 749 -13.60 -10.62 -35.08
C ILE A 749 -12.72 -11.83 -35.38
N GLU A 750 -13.01 -12.98 -34.75
CA GLU A 750 -12.19 -14.19 -34.88
C GLU A 750 -12.23 -14.76 -36.30
N LYS A 751 -13.41 -14.82 -36.92
CA LYS A 751 -13.61 -15.32 -38.29
C LYS A 751 -12.87 -14.50 -39.35
N GLY A 752 -12.67 -13.20 -39.13
CA GLY A 752 -11.97 -12.30 -40.04
C GLY A 752 -10.51 -12.01 -39.70
N ASP A 753 -9.97 -12.58 -38.61
CA ASP A 753 -8.71 -12.16 -37.96
C ASP A 753 -8.59 -10.62 -37.83
N LEU A 754 -9.69 -9.96 -37.47
CA LEU A 754 -9.78 -8.51 -37.55
C LEU A 754 -8.91 -7.81 -36.50
N VAL A 755 -8.26 -6.73 -36.91
CA VAL A 755 -7.58 -5.81 -35.99
C VAL A 755 -8.62 -4.78 -35.54
N THR A 756 -9.46 -5.15 -34.57
CA THR A 756 -10.45 -4.24 -33.97
C THR A 756 -9.88 -3.44 -32.80
N CYS A 757 -10.56 -2.34 -32.49
CA CYS A 757 -10.06 -1.29 -31.61
C CYS A 757 -10.87 -1.14 -30.32
N GLY A 758 -10.15 -1.04 -29.20
CA GLY A 758 -10.65 -0.43 -27.97
C GLY A 758 -10.17 1.01 -27.85
N VAL A 759 -11.08 1.95 -27.59
CA VAL A 759 -10.74 3.36 -27.31
C VAL A 759 -11.16 3.68 -25.88
N LEU A 760 -10.23 4.17 -25.05
CA LEU A 760 -10.48 4.37 -23.64
C LEU A 760 -9.76 5.59 -23.05
N SER A 761 -10.33 6.18 -22.00
CA SER A 761 -9.70 7.25 -21.22
C SER A 761 -8.76 6.73 -20.11
N GLY A 762 -8.12 5.59 -20.35
CA GLY A 762 -7.15 4.98 -19.45
C GLY A 762 -5.74 5.56 -19.56
N ASN A 763 -4.78 4.88 -18.92
CA ASN A 763 -3.35 5.18 -18.95
C ASN A 763 -2.50 4.06 -19.57
N ARG A 764 -3.06 2.84 -19.76
CA ARG A 764 -2.38 1.68 -20.35
C ARG A 764 -3.19 1.05 -21.46
N ASN A 765 -2.50 0.61 -22.52
CA ASN A 765 -3.08 0.08 -23.75
C ASN A 765 -2.24 -1.07 -24.36
N PHE A 766 -1.49 -1.80 -23.53
CA PHE A 766 -0.72 -2.95 -23.98
C PHE A 766 -1.61 -4.04 -24.62
N GLU A 767 -1.08 -4.75 -25.63
CA GLU A 767 -1.82 -5.78 -26.35
C GLU A 767 -2.32 -6.88 -25.37
N GLY A 768 -3.61 -7.22 -25.45
CA GLY A 768 -4.26 -8.18 -24.54
C GLY A 768 -4.56 -7.66 -23.12
N ARG A 769 -4.24 -6.40 -22.79
CA ARG A 769 -4.55 -5.81 -21.47
C ARG A 769 -6.01 -5.37 -21.32
N ILE A 770 -6.58 -4.77 -22.37
CA ILE A 770 -7.92 -4.15 -22.30
C ILE A 770 -9.02 -5.19 -22.49
N HIS A 771 -8.95 -5.96 -23.57
CA HIS A 771 -9.81 -7.09 -23.87
C HIS A 771 -9.04 -8.07 -24.77
N PRO A 772 -9.20 -9.41 -24.64
CA PRO A 772 -8.49 -10.38 -25.47
C PRO A 772 -8.73 -10.21 -26.98
N LEU A 773 -9.90 -9.69 -27.38
CA LEU A 773 -10.26 -9.49 -28.80
C LEU A 773 -9.93 -8.08 -29.34
N THR A 774 -9.35 -7.16 -28.55
CA THR A 774 -8.89 -5.85 -29.08
C THR A 774 -7.38 -5.85 -29.30
N ARG A 775 -6.96 -6.19 -30.53
CA ARG A 775 -5.54 -6.19 -30.95
C ARG A 775 -4.92 -4.78 -30.93
N ALA A 776 -5.74 -3.75 -31.15
CA ALA A 776 -5.35 -2.34 -31.10
C ALA A 776 -6.08 -1.60 -29.97
N ASN A 777 -5.37 -0.83 -29.15
CA ASN A 777 -5.96 -0.06 -28.07
C ASN A 777 -5.40 1.37 -28.02
N TYR A 778 -6.31 2.36 -27.95
CA TYR A 778 -5.97 3.77 -28.00
C TYR A 778 -6.40 4.51 -26.73
N LEU A 779 -5.43 5.18 -26.10
CA LEU A 779 -5.65 6.13 -25.01
C LEU A 779 -6.11 7.46 -25.61
N ALA A 780 -7.24 7.98 -25.14
CA ALA A 780 -7.86 9.20 -25.68
C ALA A 780 -8.58 9.99 -24.56
N SER A 781 -8.86 11.27 -24.78
CA SER A 781 -9.71 12.03 -23.85
C SER A 781 -11.14 11.48 -23.83
N PRO A 782 -11.89 11.62 -22.74
CA PRO A 782 -13.32 11.24 -22.68
C PRO A 782 -14.17 11.78 -23.86
N LEU A 783 -13.85 12.97 -24.38
CA LEU A 783 -14.48 13.55 -25.58
C LEU A 783 -14.17 12.72 -26.84
N LEU A 784 -12.90 12.35 -27.03
CA LEU A 784 -12.47 11.52 -28.16
C LEU A 784 -12.98 10.08 -28.06
N VAL A 785 -13.15 9.52 -26.86
CA VAL A 785 -13.80 8.20 -26.68
C VAL A 785 -15.21 8.21 -27.26
N ILE A 786 -16.01 9.25 -26.99
CA ILE A 786 -17.34 9.41 -27.59
C ILE A 786 -17.24 9.64 -29.09
N ALA A 787 -16.29 10.48 -29.56
CA ALA A 787 -16.13 10.75 -30.99
C ALA A 787 -15.81 9.47 -31.81
N TYR A 788 -14.91 8.61 -31.33
CA TYR A 788 -14.60 7.34 -31.99
C TYR A 788 -15.71 6.29 -31.84
N ALA A 789 -16.51 6.33 -30.76
CA ALA A 789 -17.71 5.48 -30.65
C ALA A 789 -18.82 5.91 -31.63
N LEU A 790 -19.03 7.21 -31.83
CA LEU A 790 -19.95 7.75 -32.84
C LEU A 790 -19.50 7.39 -34.26
N ALA A 791 -18.21 7.55 -34.58
CA ALA A 791 -17.64 7.18 -35.88
C ALA A 791 -17.63 5.65 -36.14
N GLY A 792 -17.62 4.84 -35.08
CA GLY A 792 -17.53 3.37 -35.16
C GLY A 792 -16.19 2.83 -35.69
N THR A 793 -15.22 3.70 -35.99
CA THR A 793 -13.91 3.32 -36.52
C THR A 793 -12.80 4.27 -36.11
N VAL A 794 -11.57 3.76 -36.01
CA VAL A 794 -10.34 4.57 -35.92
C VAL A 794 -9.89 5.11 -37.30
N CYS A 795 -10.43 4.56 -38.39
CA CYS A 795 -10.03 4.88 -39.77
C CYS A 795 -10.73 6.14 -40.31
N ILE A 796 -10.82 7.21 -39.52
CA ILE A 796 -11.52 8.46 -39.84
C ILE A 796 -10.61 9.69 -39.75
N ASP A 797 -10.73 10.60 -40.71
CA ASP A 797 -10.13 11.92 -40.75
C ASP A 797 -11.20 12.96 -40.41
N PHE A 798 -11.31 13.34 -39.13
CA PHE A 798 -12.40 14.21 -38.64
C PHE A 798 -12.46 15.62 -39.25
N ASP A 799 -11.39 16.07 -39.92
CA ASP A 799 -11.40 17.36 -40.62
C ASP A 799 -12.12 17.26 -41.98
N LYS A 800 -11.95 16.12 -42.66
CA LYS A 800 -12.41 15.88 -44.05
C LYS A 800 -13.66 15.01 -44.14
N GLU A 801 -13.89 14.12 -43.17
CA GLU A 801 -14.99 13.15 -43.16
C GLU A 801 -16.01 13.52 -42.07
N PRO A 802 -17.32 13.43 -42.34
CA PRO A 802 -18.33 13.64 -41.32
C PRO A 802 -18.29 12.51 -40.27
N ILE A 803 -18.54 12.85 -39.01
CA ILE A 803 -18.66 11.86 -37.92
C ILE A 803 -19.97 11.06 -38.01
N GLY A 804 -20.96 11.60 -38.73
CA GLY A 804 -22.22 10.95 -39.04
C GLY A 804 -23.14 11.89 -39.81
N PHE A 805 -24.41 11.50 -39.94
CA PHE A 805 -25.43 12.28 -40.65
C PHE A 805 -26.61 12.55 -39.71
N ASP A 806 -27.20 13.73 -39.82
CA ASP A 806 -28.42 14.08 -39.11
C ASP A 806 -29.65 13.33 -39.69
N PRO A 807 -30.84 13.40 -39.04
CA PRO A 807 -32.05 12.74 -39.54
C PRO A 807 -32.56 13.22 -40.91
N ALA A 808 -32.05 14.34 -41.43
CA ALA A 808 -32.34 14.85 -42.77
C ALA A 808 -31.29 14.43 -43.82
N GLY A 809 -30.21 13.75 -43.40
CA GLY A 809 -29.10 13.33 -44.25
C GLY A 809 -28.00 14.38 -44.41
N THR A 810 -27.99 15.44 -43.60
CA THR A 810 -26.92 16.45 -43.61
C THR A 810 -25.66 15.88 -42.95
N PRO A 811 -24.46 16.01 -43.56
CA PRO A 811 -23.21 15.61 -42.91
C PRO A 811 -22.92 16.49 -41.70
N VAL A 812 -22.62 15.87 -40.56
CA VAL A 812 -22.19 16.54 -39.32
C VAL A 812 -20.70 16.25 -39.10
N TYR A 813 -19.92 17.27 -38.79
CA TYR A 813 -18.48 17.16 -38.50
C TYR A 813 -18.18 17.29 -37.00
N LEU A 814 -17.09 16.67 -36.52
CA LEU A 814 -16.70 16.72 -35.11
C LEU A 814 -16.59 18.16 -34.57
N ARG A 815 -16.02 19.07 -35.38
CA ARG A 815 -15.89 20.51 -35.06
C ARG A 815 -17.21 21.24 -34.80
N GLU A 816 -18.35 20.70 -35.21
CA GLU A 816 -19.67 21.32 -35.00
C GLU A 816 -20.33 20.91 -33.67
N ILE A 817 -19.87 19.81 -33.07
CA ILE A 817 -20.39 19.25 -31.82
C ILE A 817 -19.39 19.33 -30.68
N TRP A 818 -18.13 19.68 -30.97
CA TRP A 818 -17.09 19.86 -29.95
C TRP A 818 -17.39 21.10 -29.08
N PRO A 819 -17.54 20.95 -27.75
CA PRO A 819 -17.82 22.08 -26.86
C PRO A 819 -16.62 23.03 -26.76
N SER A 820 -16.88 24.33 -26.58
CA SER A 820 -15.79 25.28 -26.35
C SER A 820 -15.20 25.11 -24.94
N ARG A 821 -13.95 25.55 -24.77
CA ARG A 821 -13.30 25.53 -23.45
C ARG A 821 -14.02 26.44 -22.44
N ASP A 822 -14.66 27.50 -22.90
CA ASP A 822 -15.41 28.44 -22.05
C ASP A 822 -16.74 27.83 -21.57
N ASP A 823 -17.41 27.04 -22.41
CA ASP A 823 -18.60 26.26 -22.01
C ASP A 823 -18.24 25.25 -20.90
N ILE A 824 -17.11 24.54 -21.08
CA ILE A 824 -16.60 23.58 -20.10
C ILE A 824 -16.26 24.27 -18.77
N GLN A 825 -15.50 25.37 -18.80
CA GLN A 825 -15.13 26.11 -17.59
C GLN A 825 -16.36 26.70 -16.87
N THR A 826 -17.38 27.13 -17.63
CA THR A 826 -18.63 27.63 -17.07
C THR A 826 -19.37 26.50 -16.36
N ALA A 827 -19.56 25.35 -17.03
CA ALA A 827 -20.17 24.17 -16.44
C ALA A 827 -19.43 23.70 -15.17
N GLU A 828 -18.10 23.66 -15.19
CA GLU A 828 -17.29 23.25 -14.05
C GLU A 828 -17.49 24.18 -12.84
N ARG A 829 -17.43 25.51 -13.05
CA ARG A 829 -17.66 26.50 -11.98
C ARG A 829 -19.08 26.47 -11.43
N THR A 830 -20.08 26.14 -12.24
CA THR A 830 -21.48 26.08 -11.83
C THR A 830 -21.82 24.78 -11.11
N PHE A 831 -21.30 23.64 -11.57
CA PHE A 831 -21.75 22.31 -11.12
C PHE A 831 -20.77 21.57 -10.20
N VAL A 832 -19.51 21.99 -10.04
CA VAL A 832 -18.54 21.28 -9.17
C VAL A 832 -18.39 22.00 -7.83
N LEU A 833 -19.35 21.75 -6.93
CA LEU A 833 -19.55 22.50 -5.68
C LEU A 833 -19.13 21.73 -4.41
N PRO A 834 -18.62 22.40 -3.35
CA PRO A 834 -18.18 21.75 -2.11
C PRO A 834 -19.23 20.92 -1.37
N GLY A 835 -20.52 21.23 -1.55
CA GLY A 835 -21.61 20.44 -0.96
C GLY A 835 -21.61 18.98 -1.44
N MET A 836 -21.31 18.76 -2.72
CA MET A 836 -21.32 17.42 -3.34
C MET A 836 -20.23 16.52 -2.75
N PHE A 837 -19.02 17.07 -2.56
CA PHE A 837 -17.93 16.35 -1.91
C PHE A 837 -18.30 15.97 -0.47
N ARG A 838 -18.86 16.91 0.31
CA ARG A 838 -19.28 16.61 1.69
C ARG A 838 -20.37 15.53 1.74
N GLU A 839 -21.36 15.58 0.85
CA GLU A 839 -22.44 14.59 0.82
C GLU A 839 -21.93 13.19 0.44
N VAL A 840 -21.13 13.08 -0.63
CA VAL A 840 -20.58 11.79 -1.09
C VAL A 840 -19.61 11.21 -0.07
N TYR A 841 -18.70 12.02 0.47
CA TYR A 841 -17.64 11.53 1.37
C TYR A 841 -18.06 11.38 2.83
N ALA A 842 -19.18 11.99 3.28
CA ALA A 842 -19.71 11.74 4.63
C ALA A 842 -20.09 10.26 4.86
N LYS A 843 -20.44 9.52 3.78
CA LYS A 843 -20.93 8.13 3.83
C LYS A 843 -19.94 7.12 3.27
N ILE A 844 -18.73 7.54 2.87
CA ILE A 844 -17.83 6.68 2.09
C ILE A 844 -17.43 5.39 2.80
N THR A 845 -17.35 5.42 4.13
CA THR A 845 -17.05 4.27 4.99
C THR A 845 -18.28 3.43 5.39
N GLU A 846 -19.50 3.96 5.22
CA GLU A 846 -20.74 3.25 5.54
C GLU A 846 -21.03 2.13 4.53
N GLY A 847 -20.62 2.32 3.26
CA GLY A 847 -20.86 1.35 2.19
C GLY A 847 -22.35 1.17 1.84
N ASN A 848 -22.65 0.09 1.12
CA ASN A 848 -24.02 -0.29 0.80
C ASN A 848 -24.57 -1.35 1.79
N SER A 849 -25.86 -1.65 1.73
CA SER A 849 -26.47 -2.70 2.57
C SER A 849 -25.73 -4.03 2.44
N ARG A 850 -25.45 -4.48 1.21
CA ARG A 850 -24.71 -5.73 0.93
C ARG A 850 -23.38 -5.79 1.68
N TRP A 851 -22.62 -4.70 1.79
CA TRP A 851 -21.39 -4.62 2.58
C TRP A 851 -21.65 -4.69 4.09
N ASN A 852 -22.66 -3.98 4.58
CA ASN A 852 -23.02 -3.97 6.00
C ASN A 852 -23.51 -5.34 6.49
N ASP A 853 -24.29 -6.03 5.65
CA ASP A 853 -24.83 -7.38 5.87
C ASP A 853 -23.74 -8.49 5.80
N LEU A 854 -22.52 -8.19 5.35
CA LEU A 854 -21.42 -9.17 5.41
C LEU A 854 -21.01 -9.46 6.86
N GLU A 855 -21.33 -10.64 7.35
CA GLU A 855 -20.74 -11.17 8.58
C GLU A 855 -19.22 -11.35 8.40
N ALA A 856 -18.45 -10.83 9.36
CA ALA A 856 -17.02 -11.01 9.46
C ALA A 856 -16.68 -11.34 10.93
N PRO A 857 -15.72 -12.24 11.21
CA PRO A 857 -15.34 -12.57 12.58
C PRO A 857 -14.66 -11.38 13.29
N ASP A 858 -14.68 -11.39 14.62
CA ASP A 858 -14.03 -10.38 15.47
C ASP A 858 -12.76 -10.92 16.17
N SER A 859 -12.23 -12.06 15.71
CA SER A 859 -11.06 -12.70 16.29
C SER A 859 -9.74 -12.02 15.88
N LEU A 860 -8.79 -11.90 16.83
CA LEU A 860 -7.46 -11.32 16.58
C LEU A 860 -6.65 -12.09 15.52
N LEU A 861 -6.83 -13.41 15.47
CA LEU A 861 -6.26 -14.31 14.47
C LEU A 861 -7.35 -14.69 13.47
N TYR A 862 -6.98 -14.87 12.21
CA TYR A 862 -7.95 -15.22 11.18
C TYR A 862 -8.33 -16.71 11.27
N PRO A 863 -9.63 -17.07 11.28
CA PRO A 863 -10.07 -18.45 11.23
C PRO A 863 -9.99 -18.98 9.79
N TRP A 864 -8.83 -19.49 9.41
CA TRP A 864 -8.60 -20.05 8.07
C TRP A 864 -9.57 -21.20 7.73
N ASP A 865 -10.20 -21.14 6.56
CA ASP A 865 -11.00 -22.22 5.99
C ASP A 865 -10.17 -23.03 4.98
N GLU A 866 -10.02 -24.33 5.22
CA GLU A 866 -9.30 -25.25 4.32
C GLU A 866 -10.03 -25.49 2.98
N MET A 867 -11.36 -25.34 2.98
CA MET A 867 -12.17 -25.49 1.77
C MET A 867 -12.04 -24.29 0.84
N SER A 868 -11.65 -23.12 1.36
CA SER A 868 -11.50 -21.87 0.62
C SER A 868 -10.77 -22.01 -0.71
N THR A 869 -11.21 -21.19 -1.67
CA THR A 869 -10.53 -20.97 -2.95
C THR A 869 -10.07 -19.52 -3.13
N TYR A 870 -10.27 -18.64 -2.15
CA TYR A 870 -9.85 -17.23 -2.22
C TYR A 870 -8.81 -16.86 -1.16
N ILE A 871 -8.96 -17.33 0.09
CA ILE A 871 -8.12 -16.98 1.23
C ILE A 871 -7.51 -18.26 1.82
N LYS A 872 -6.20 -18.43 1.71
CA LYS A 872 -5.47 -19.60 2.23
C LYS A 872 -4.23 -19.14 2.98
N GLN A 873 -3.90 -19.82 4.09
CA GLN A 873 -2.65 -19.58 4.80
C GLN A 873 -1.46 -19.93 3.89
N PRO A 874 -0.58 -18.97 3.54
CA PRO A 874 0.58 -19.18 2.71
C PRO A 874 1.68 -19.92 3.47
N PRO A 875 2.56 -20.67 2.78
CA PRO A 875 3.59 -21.47 3.43
C PRO A 875 4.80 -20.64 3.91
N PHE A 876 4.86 -19.33 3.61
CA PHE A 876 6.03 -18.46 3.78
C PHE A 876 6.69 -18.56 5.16
N PHE A 877 5.88 -18.68 6.20
CA PHE A 877 6.34 -18.68 7.59
C PHE A 877 6.23 -20.03 8.28
N GLN A 878 5.91 -21.14 7.58
CA GLN A 878 5.65 -22.42 8.26
C GLN A 878 6.89 -22.98 8.98
N THR A 879 8.09 -22.79 8.40
CA THR A 879 9.36 -23.31 8.91
C THR A 879 10.23 -22.27 9.63
N ILE A 880 9.73 -21.04 9.84
CA ILE A 880 10.54 -19.97 10.46
C ILE A 880 10.82 -20.26 11.94
N GLY A 881 12.09 -20.10 12.34
CA GLY A 881 12.55 -20.16 13.72
C GLY A 881 13.10 -18.82 14.23
N LYS A 882 13.29 -18.71 15.55
CA LYS A 882 13.80 -17.50 16.21
C LYS A 882 15.20 -17.10 15.72
N HIS A 883 16.08 -18.08 15.52
CA HIS A 883 17.43 -17.86 15.02
C HIS A 883 17.47 -17.74 13.49
N LEU A 884 18.57 -17.16 12.98
CA LEU A 884 18.79 -17.02 11.54
C LEU A 884 19.16 -18.36 10.89
N PRO A 885 18.65 -18.65 9.68
CA PRO A 885 19.14 -19.78 8.90
C PRO A 885 20.57 -19.48 8.40
N PRO A 886 21.40 -20.51 8.16
CA PRO A 886 22.67 -20.32 7.48
C PRO A 886 22.42 -19.85 6.03
N VAL A 887 23.15 -18.81 5.60
CA VAL A 887 23.18 -18.43 4.19
C VAL A 887 23.82 -19.56 3.38
N THR A 888 23.10 -20.04 2.37
CA THR A 888 23.56 -21.11 1.48
C THR A 888 23.56 -20.63 0.04
N GLY A 889 24.64 -20.93 -0.69
CA GLY A 889 24.73 -20.68 -2.12
C GLY A 889 23.73 -21.50 -2.94
N VAL A 890 23.66 -21.21 -4.23
CA VAL A 890 22.92 -22.01 -5.21
C VAL A 890 23.85 -23.10 -5.72
N THR A 891 23.41 -24.35 -5.82
CA THR A 891 24.24 -25.48 -6.24
C THR A 891 23.52 -26.32 -7.29
N ASN A 892 24.16 -26.52 -8.44
CA ASN A 892 23.69 -27.36 -9.54
C ASN A 892 22.23 -27.06 -9.95
N ALA A 893 21.87 -25.77 -9.97
CA ALA A 893 20.52 -25.34 -10.29
C ALA A 893 20.25 -25.39 -11.79
N HIS A 894 19.03 -25.78 -12.17
CA HIS A 894 18.58 -25.80 -13.55
C HIS A 894 17.92 -24.46 -13.92
N CYS A 895 18.03 -24.06 -15.18
CA CYS A 895 17.29 -22.91 -15.69
C CYS A 895 15.82 -23.30 -15.89
N LEU A 896 14.89 -22.68 -15.16
CA LEU A 896 13.45 -22.88 -15.37
C LEU A 896 12.97 -22.17 -16.62
N LEU A 897 13.53 -20.99 -16.93
CA LEU A 897 13.13 -20.10 -18.01
C LEU A 897 14.33 -19.32 -18.56
N LEU A 898 14.48 -19.30 -19.88
CA LEU A 898 15.40 -18.41 -20.58
C LEU A 898 14.58 -17.39 -21.38
N LEU A 899 14.53 -16.15 -20.90
CA LEU A 899 13.63 -15.11 -21.41
C LEU A 899 14.36 -14.05 -22.25
N GLY A 900 13.59 -13.18 -22.90
CA GLY A 900 14.11 -12.02 -23.66
C GLY A 900 14.12 -10.72 -22.84
N ASP A 901 14.09 -9.59 -23.56
CA ASP A 901 13.98 -8.25 -22.98
C ASP A 901 12.53 -7.90 -22.57
N SER A 902 12.40 -6.91 -21.68
CA SER A 902 11.15 -6.25 -21.26
C SER A 902 10.05 -7.22 -20.79
N VAL A 903 10.43 -8.29 -20.08
CA VAL A 903 9.49 -9.23 -19.46
C VAL A 903 8.72 -8.52 -18.34
N THR A 904 7.50 -8.10 -18.63
CA THR A 904 6.66 -7.37 -17.67
C THR A 904 6.14 -8.26 -16.52
N THR A 905 5.73 -7.64 -15.41
CA THR A 905 5.05 -8.36 -14.30
C THR A 905 3.69 -8.96 -14.68
N ASP A 906 3.10 -8.58 -15.82
CA ASP A 906 1.94 -9.27 -16.41
C ASP A 906 2.33 -10.61 -17.05
N HIS A 907 3.57 -10.79 -17.51
CA HIS A 907 4.09 -12.09 -17.95
C HIS A 907 4.42 -12.98 -16.74
N ILE A 908 5.05 -12.40 -15.70
CA ILE A 908 5.46 -13.13 -14.48
C ILE A 908 4.26 -13.53 -13.62
N SER A 909 3.31 -12.61 -13.42
CA SER A 909 2.12 -12.79 -12.57
C SER A 909 0.90 -12.15 -13.24
N PRO A 910 0.26 -12.83 -14.22
CA PRO A 910 -0.97 -12.35 -14.84
C PRO A 910 -2.07 -12.06 -13.79
N ALA A 911 -2.95 -11.11 -14.11
CA ALA A 911 -4.06 -10.70 -13.22
C ALA A 911 -5.46 -10.94 -13.83
N GLY A 912 -5.56 -11.16 -15.14
CA GLY A 912 -6.82 -11.37 -15.85
C GLY A 912 -7.41 -12.79 -15.69
N SER A 913 -8.28 -13.18 -16.62
CA SER A 913 -8.99 -14.46 -16.60
C SER A 913 -8.07 -15.69 -16.61
N ILE A 914 -8.49 -16.74 -15.92
CA ILE A 914 -7.76 -18.01 -15.83
C ILE A 914 -8.06 -18.87 -17.07
N ALA A 915 -7.02 -19.20 -17.85
CA ALA A 915 -7.17 -20.01 -19.07
C ALA A 915 -7.62 -21.45 -18.75
N ARG A 916 -8.59 -21.98 -19.50
CA ARG A 916 -9.27 -23.26 -19.20
C ARG A 916 -8.34 -24.49 -19.17
N ASN A 917 -7.21 -24.45 -19.87
CA ASN A 917 -6.21 -25.52 -19.93
C ASN A 917 -5.04 -25.34 -18.93
N SER A 918 -5.02 -24.26 -18.16
CA SER A 918 -3.91 -23.93 -17.24
C SER A 918 -3.85 -24.83 -15.99
N PRO A 919 -2.68 -24.91 -15.31
CA PRO A 919 -2.56 -25.60 -14.02
C PRO A 919 -3.54 -25.08 -12.96
N ALA A 920 -3.83 -23.77 -12.96
CA ALA A 920 -4.79 -23.15 -12.05
C ALA A 920 -6.24 -23.61 -12.33
N ALA A 921 -6.64 -23.69 -13.61
CA ALA A 921 -7.94 -24.24 -14.00
C ALA A 921 -8.09 -25.71 -13.60
N ARG A 922 -7.02 -26.53 -13.73
CA ARG A 922 -7.03 -27.93 -13.27
C ARG A 922 -7.26 -28.03 -11.76
N LEU A 923 -6.60 -27.18 -10.96
CA LEU A 923 -6.82 -27.13 -9.51
C LEU A 923 -8.26 -26.69 -9.17
N LEU A 924 -8.75 -25.60 -9.77
CA LEU A 924 -10.11 -25.09 -9.51
C LEU A 924 -11.19 -26.11 -9.90
N GLY A 925 -11.03 -26.77 -11.06
CA GLY A 925 -11.90 -27.86 -11.50
C GLY A 925 -11.87 -29.07 -10.56
N SER A 926 -10.70 -29.41 -10.00
CA SER A 926 -10.61 -30.48 -8.98
C SER A 926 -11.30 -30.13 -7.65
N LYS A 927 -11.49 -28.84 -7.35
CA LYS A 927 -12.32 -28.33 -6.26
C LYS A 927 -13.81 -28.13 -6.66
N GLY A 928 -14.22 -28.61 -7.84
CA GLY A 928 -15.61 -28.61 -8.30
C GLY A 928 -16.09 -27.32 -8.98
N LEU A 929 -15.22 -26.34 -9.20
CA LEU A 929 -15.60 -25.06 -9.83
C LEU A 929 -15.65 -25.17 -11.36
N THR A 930 -16.64 -24.51 -11.97
CA THR A 930 -16.76 -24.36 -13.42
C THR A 930 -15.93 -23.18 -13.95
N PRO A 931 -15.63 -23.12 -15.27
CA PRO A 931 -14.87 -22.01 -15.85
C PRO A 931 -15.46 -20.61 -15.63
N ARG A 932 -16.78 -20.49 -15.39
CA ARG A 932 -17.44 -19.21 -15.07
C ARG A 932 -17.12 -18.74 -13.63
N GLU A 933 -16.82 -19.67 -12.74
CA GLU A 933 -16.55 -19.42 -11.31
C GLU A 933 -15.05 -19.28 -11.00
N PHE A 934 -14.17 -19.54 -11.98
CA PHE A 934 -12.72 -19.37 -11.81
C PHE A 934 -12.34 -17.95 -11.37
N ASN A 935 -13.10 -16.94 -11.80
CA ASN A 935 -12.80 -15.52 -11.61
C ASN A 935 -11.43 -15.15 -12.27
N SER A 936 -10.82 -14.04 -11.88
CA SER A 936 -9.50 -13.62 -12.36
C SER A 936 -8.37 -14.06 -11.44
N TYR A 937 -7.15 -14.16 -11.95
CA TYR A 937 -5.96 -14.35 -11.10
C TYR A 937 -5.82 -13.24 -10.05
N GLY A 938 -6.18 -11.99 -10.39
CA GLY A 938 -6.19 -10.87 -9.44
C GLY A 938 -7.08 -11.10 -8.22
N ALA A 939 -8.28 -11.66 -8.42
CA ALA A 939 -9.18 -12.02 -7.33
C ALA A 939 -8.66 -13.18 -6.47
N ARG A 940 -7.84 -14.09 -7.03
CA ARG A 940 -7.30 -15.28 -6.34
C ARG A 940 -6.00 -15.03 -5.55
N ARG A 941 -5.56 -13.78 -5.40
CA ARG A 941 -4.29 -13.42 -4.76
C ARG A 941 -4.15 -13.72 -3.27
N GLY A 942 -5.24 -14.01 -2.56
CA GLY A 942 -5.18 -14.55 -1.20
C GLY A 942 -4.91 -16.06 -1.13
N ASN A 943 -4.75 -16.75 -2.27
CA ASN A 943 -4.56 -18.20 -2.35
C ASN A 943 -3.25 -18.55 -3.10
N ASP A 944 -2.22 -18.91 -2.33
CA ASP A 944 -0.89 -19.25 -2.83
C ASP A 944 -0.88 -20.42 -3.82
N ALA A 945 -1.75 -21.42 -3.61
CA ALA A 945 -1.80 -22.60 -4.47
C ALA A 945 -2.28 -22.27 -5.89
N ILE A 946 -3.16 -21.28 -6.05
CA ILE A 946 -3.62 -20.79 -7.35
C ILE A 946 -2.59 -19.82 -7.95
N MET A 947 -2.01 -18.92 -7.16
CA MET A 947 -1.07 -17.92 -7.67
C MET A 947 0.27 -18.52 -8.09
N ALA A 948 0.79 -19.53 -7.38
CA ALA A 948 1.95 -20.30 -7.85
C ALA A 948 1.66 -20.96 -9.22
N ARG A 949 0.46 -21.54 -9.39
CA ARG A 949 -0.01 -22.11 -10.67
C ARG A 949 -0.28 -21.08 -11.77
N GLY A 950 -0.48 -19.81 -11.40
CA GLY A 950 -0.57 -18.67 -12.30
C GLY A 950 0.77 -18.03 -12.64
N THR A 951 1.84 -18.38 -11.93
CA THR A 951 3.16 -17.77 -12.12
C THR A 951 3.74 -18.21 -13.46
N PHE A 952 4.13 -17.23 -14.28
CA PHE A 952 4.49 -17.38 -15.70
C PHE A 952 3.38 -17.97 -16.60
N ALA A 953 2.12 -18.01 -16.15
CA ALA A 953 1.01 -18.59 -16.90
C ALA A 953 0.45 -17.70 -18.04
N ASN A 954 1.19 -16.67 -18.48
CA ASN A 954 0.76 -15.76 -19.53
C ASN A 954 0.90 -16.41 -20.92
N ILE A 955 -0.20 -16.39 -21.71
CA ILE A 955 -0.26 -16.98 -23.05
C ILE A 955 0.65 -16.31 -24.10
N ARG A 956 1.20 -15.13 -23.80
CA ARG A 956 2.14 -14.39 -24.67
C ARG A 956 3.60 -14.49 -24.21
N LEU A 957 3.92 -15.23 -23.14
CA LEU A 957 5.29 -15.40 -22.65
C LEU A 957 6.19 -16.01 -23.76
N VAL A 958 7.35 -15.40 -23.99
CA VAL A 958 8.35 -15.91 -24.94
C VAL A 958 9.51 -16.51 -24.14
N ASN A 959 9.57 -17.83 -24.11
CA ASN A 959 10.63 -18.61 -23.46
C ASN A 959 11.50 -19.27 -24.53
N LYS A 960 12.79 -18.90 -24.59
CA LYS A 960 13.77 -19.40 -25.57
C LYS A 960 14.07 -20.90 -25.42
N LEU A 961 13.64 -21.54 -24.33
CA LEU A 961 13.77 -23.00 -24.14
C LEU A 961 12.77 -23.84 -24.96
N VAL A 962 11.71 -23.22 -25.51
CA VAL A 962 10.64 -23.89 -26.27
C VAL A 962 10.37 -23.21 -27.60
N SER A 963 9.78 -23.94 -28.55
CA SER A 963 9.63 -23.47 -29.94
C SER A 963 8.50 -22.45 -30.19
N LYS A 964 7.55 -22.31 -29.25
CA LYS A 964 6.35 -21.48 -29.40
C LYS A 964 6.12 -20.58 -28.19
N PRO A 965 5.67 -19.33 -28.36
CA PRO A 965 5.19 -18.50 -27.26
C PRO A 965 4.04 -19.19 -26.50
N GLY A 966 4.04 -19.04 -25.18
CA GLY A 966 3.05 -19.63 -24.27
C GLY A 966 3.62 -19.93 -22.89
N PRO A 967 2.77 -20.41 -21.96
CA PRO A 967 3.12 -20.60 -20.54
C PRO A 967 3.85 -21.93 -20.29
N ARG A 968 4.85 -22.24 -21.13
CA ARG A 968 5.51 -23.56 -21.18
C ARG A 968 7.02 -23.46 -21.05
N THR A 969 7.64 -24.54 -20.58
CA THR A 969 9.09 -24.68 -20.53
C THR A 969 9.52 -26.13 -20.76
N LEU A 970 10.83 -26.32 -20.91
CA LEU A 970 11.48 -27.61 -21.07
C LEU A 970 11.95 -28.12 -19.70
N HIS A 971 11.51 -29.32 -19.30
CA HIS A 971 12.12 -30.02 -18.18
C HIS A 971 13.44 -30.66 -18.65
N ILE A 972 14.56 -29.96 -18.43
CA ILE A 972 15.89 -30.28 -19.00
C ILE A 972 16.31 -31.73 -18.75
N PRO A 973 16.13 -32.35 -17.55
CA PRO A 973 16.54 -33.73 -17.31
C PRO A 973 15.81 -34.80 -18.15
N SER A 974 14.59 -34.52 -18.63
CA SER A 974 13.80 -35.48 -19.42
C SER A 974 13.55 -35.06 -20.87
N GLY A 975 13.69 -33.78 -21.20
CA GLY A 975 13.37 -33.23 -22.52
C GLY A 975 11.88 -32.97 -22.78
N ASP A 976 11.03 -33.08 -21.76
CA ASP A 976 9.58 -32.89 -21.89
C ASP A 976 9.20 -31.38 -21.91
N GLU A 977 8.39 -30.94 -22.89
CA GLU A 977 7.74 -29.62 -22.86
C GLU A 977 6.43 -29.68 -22.04
N MET A 978 6.35 -28.91 -20.95
CA MET A 978 5.17 -28.86 -20.05
C MET A 978 4.87 -27.45 -19.55
N ASP A 979 3.77 -27.29 -18.82
CA ASP A 979 3.41 -26.00 -18.24
C ASP A 979 4.40 -25.64 -17.11
N ILE A 980 4.73 -24.36 -16.94
CA ILE A 980 5.88 -23.93 -16.12
C ILE A 980 5.76 -24.35 -14.64
N PHE A 981 4.54 -24.32 -14.09
CA PHE A 981 4.26 -24.82 -12.74
C PHE A 981 4.53 -26.34 -12.60
N ASP A 982 4.12 -27.14 -13.58
CA ASP A 982 4.32 -28.60 -13.54
C ASP A 982 5.81 -28.95 -13.62
N ALA A 983 6.58 -28.22 -14.44
CA ALA A 983 8.03 -28.34 -14.50
C ALA A 983 8.69 -28.02 -13.15
N ALA A 984 8.28 -26.90 -12.52
CA ALA A 984 8.80 -26.48 -11.22
C ALA A 984 8.52 -27.51 -10.10
N GLU A 985 7.29 -28.04 -10.01
CA GLU A 985 6.96 -29.09 -9.04
C GLU A 985 7.72 -30.40 -9.33
N ARG A 986 7.98 -30.74 -10.60
CA ARG A 986 8.83 -31.87 -10.96
C ARG A 986 10.27 -31.68 -10.48
N TYR A 987 10.90 -30.55 -10.81
CA TYR A 987 12.25 -30.21 -10.33
C TYR A 987 12.35 -30.25 -8.80
N LYS A 988 11.34 -29.73 -8.11
CA LYS A 988 11.23 -29.78 -6.64
C LYS A 988 11.12 -31.21 -6.10
N SER A 989 10.34 -32.08 -6.74
CA SER A 989 10.26 -33.51 -6.39
C SER A 989 11.59 -34.25 -6.61
N GLU A 990 12.40 -33.79 -7.58
CA GLU A 990 13.76 -34.27 -7.85
C GLU A 990 14.83 -33.62 -6.94
N ASN A 991 14.44 -32.76 -5.97
CA ASN A 991 15.31 -31.95 -5.11
C ASN A 991 16.32 -31.06 -5.87
N ARG A 992 15.94 -30.58 -7.06
CA ARG A 992 16.75 -29.69 -7.90
C ARG A 992 16.43 -28.23 -7.61
N GLN A 993 17.47 -27.41 -7.49
CA GLN A 993 17.32 -25.95 -7.36
C GLN A 993 17.06 -25.32 -8.73
N LEU A 994 16.45 -24.12 -8.73
CA LEU A 994 16.08 -23.41 -9.97
C LEU A 994 16.61 -21.99 -10.02
N ILE A 995 16.95 -21.55 -11.23
CA ILE A 995 17.20 -20.15 -11.58
C ILE A 995 16.35 -19.71 -12.79
N ILE A 996 16.30 -18.41 -13.05
CA ILE A 996 15.75 -17.81 -14.27
C ILE A 996 16.85 -16.98 -14.93
N ILE A 997 16.92 -17.00 -16.26
CA ILE A 997 17.78 -16.11 -17.04
C ILE A 997 16.89 -15.20 -17.91
N SER A 998 17.20 -13.90 -17.98
CA SER A 998 16.44 -12.90 -18.74
C SER A 998 17.33 -11.87 -19.42
N GLY A 999 16.78 -11.13 -20.39
CA GLY A 999 17.40 -9.92 -20.94
C GLY A 999 17.22 -8.69 -20.05
N LYS A 1000 17.02 -7.53 -20.69
CA LYS A 1000 16.90 -6.20 -20.07
C LYS A 1000 15.50 -5.94 -19.51
N GLU A 1001 15.39 -4.96 -18.61
CA GLU A 1001 14.12 -4.47 -18.04
C GLU A 1001 13.22 -5.58 -17.45
N TYR A 1002 13.84 -6.61 -16.84
CA TYR A 1002 13.12 -7.73 -16.24
C TYR A 1002 12.25 -7.24 -15.06
N GLY A 1003 10.95 -7.58 -15.11
CA GLY A 1003 9.97 -7.19 -14.10
C GLY A 1003 9.31 -5.83 -14.30
N SER A 1004 9.32 -5.28 -15.53
CA SER A 1004 8.70 -3.99 -15.83
C SER A 1004 7.17 -3.97 -15.63
N GLY A 1005 6.57 -2.81 -15.28
CA GLY A 1005 5.11 -2.61 -15.25
C GLY A 1005 4.49 -2.48 -13.85
N SER A 1006 3.39 -3.20 -13.58
CA SER A 1006 2.66 -3.10 -12.30
C SER A 1006 3.47 -3.62 -11.11
N SER A 1007 3.34 -2.99 -9.94
CA SER A 1007 4.03 -3.32 -8.69
C SER A 1007 3.47 -4.57 -7.97
N ARG A 1008 3.48 -5.73 -8.63
CA ARG A 1008 2.89 -6.98 -8.14
C ARG A 1008 3.89 -7.77 -7.30
N ASP A 1009 3.62 -7.89 -6.00
CA ASP A 1009 4.31 -8.77 -5.05
C ASP A 1009 4.34 -10.24 -5.50
N TRP A 1010 3.25 -10.71 -6.10
CA TRP A 1010 3.15 -12.06 -6.67
C TRP A 1010 4.14 -12.34 -7.81
N ALA A 1011 4.73 -11.31 -8.43
CA ALA A 1011 5.85 -11.51 -9.35
C ALA A 1011 7.14 -11.98 -8.65
N ALA A 1012 7.26 -11.86 -7.32
CA ALA A 1012 8.35 -12.44 -6.52
C ALA A 1012 7.89 -13.60 -5.63
N LYS A 1013 6.71 -13.50 -4.98
CA LYS A 1013 6.11 -14.60 -4.19
C LYS A 1013 5.90 -15.84 -5.06
N GLY A 1014 5.47 -15.66 -6.31
CA GLY A 1014 5.28 -16.72 -7.29
C GLY A 1014 6.56 -17.52 -7.59
N PRO A 1015 7.61 -16.90 -8.16
CA PRO A 1015 8.88 -17.58 -8.44
C PRO A 1015 9.52 -18.23 -7.21
N MET A 1016 9.40 -17.61 -6.02
CA MET A 1016 9.85 -18.22 -4.76
C MET A 1016 9.12 -19.54 -4.47
N LEU A 1017 7.78 -19.58 -4.62
CA LEU A 1017 7.00 -20.81 -4.46
C LEU A 1017 7.26 -21.86 -5.53
N LEU A 1018 7.69 -21.46 -6.74
CA LEU A 1018 8.20 -22.36 -7.77
C LEU A 1018 9.60 -22.92 -7.44
N GLY A 1019 10.26 -22.46 -6.37
CA GLY A 1019 11.59 -22.92 -5.96
C GLY A 1019 12.76 -22.17 -6.62
N VAL A 1020 12.50 -21.03 -7.27
CA VAL A 1020 13.56 -20.19 -7.86
C VAL A 1020 14.41 -19.57 -6.75
N ARG A 1021 15.73 -19.78 -6.80
CA ARG A 1021 16.71 -19.30 -5.81
C ARG A 1021 17.46 -18.05 -6.26
N ALA A 1022 17.65 -17.88 -7.56
CA ALA A 1022 18.26 -16.69 -8.15
C ALA A 1022 17.64 -16.36 -9.51
N VAL A 1023 17.72 -15.09 -9.89
CA VAL A 1023 17.46 -14.63 -11.25
C VAL A 1023 18.75 -14.01 -11.78
N LEU A 1024 19.06 -14.18 -13.06
CA LEU A 1024 20.17 -13.55 -13.76
C LEU A 1024 19.63 -12.76 -14.95
N ALA A 1025 19.79 -11.43 -14.93
CA ALA A 1025 19.24 -10.54 -15.97
C ALA A 1025 20.31 -9.57 -16.52
N GLU A 1026 20.07 -8.96 -17.67
CA GLU A 1026 20.89 -7.82 -18.14
C GLU A 1026 20.55 -6.53 -17.38
N SER A 1027 19.30 -6.38 -16.94
CA SER A 1027 18.89 -5.32 -16.00
C SER A 1027 17.50 -5.60 -15.42
N TYR A 1028 17.23 -5.02 -14.25
CA TYR A 1028 15.95 -5.11 -13.54
C TYR A 1028 15.17 -3.80 -13.54
N GLU A 1029 13.84 -3.87 -13.48
CA GLU A 1029 13.03 -2.77 -12.95
C GLU A 1029 13.20 -2.68 -11.42
N ARG A 1030 13.22 -1.46 -10.87
CA ARG A 1030 13.51 -1.15 -9.45
C ARG A 1030 12.59 -1.90 -8.49
N ILE A 1031 11.27 -1.77 -8.64
CA ILE A 1031 10.28 -2.35 -7.73
C ILE A 1031 10.37 -3.88 -7.80
N HIS A 1032 10.55 -4.45 -8.99
CA HIS A 1032 10.70 -5.90 -9.12
C HIS A 1032 11.97 -6.42 -8.43
N ARG A 1033 13.12 -5.74 -8.59
CA ARG A 1033 14.37 -6.10 -7.89
C ARG A 1033 14.17 -6.15 -6.37
N SER A 1034 13.60 -5.10 -5.79
CA SER A 1034 13.34 -5.03 -4.34
C SER A 1034 12.35 -6.12 -3.87
N ASN A 1035 11.34 -6.47 -4.68
CA ASN A 1035 10.44 -7.58 -4.37
C ASN A 1035 11.16 -8.95 -4.38
N LEU A 1036 12.11 -9.20 -5.30
CA LEU A 1036 12.91 -10.43 -5.32
C LEU A 1036 13.73 -10.57 -4.03
N VAL A 1037 14.43 -9.50 -3.63
CA VAL A 1037 15.18 -9.42 -2.36
C VAL A 1037 14.26 -9.63 -1.16
N GLY A 1038 13.10 -8.99 -1.15
CA GLY A 1038 12.09 -9.11 -0.10
C GLY A 1038 11.58 -10.55 0.10
N MET A 1039 11.63 -11.39 -0.94
CA MET A 1039 11.30 -12.82 -0.90
C MET A 1039 12.53 -13.75 -0.79
N GLY A 1040 13.74 -13.20 -0.59
CA GLY A 1040 14.97 -13.99 -0.44
C GLY A 1040 15.50 -14.62 -1.73
N ILE A 1041 14.99 -14.21 -2.90
CA ILE A 1041 15.55 -14.58 -4.20
C ILE A 1041 16.75 -13.68 -4.47
N VAL A 1042 17.87 -14.24 -4.92
CA VAL A 1042 19.09 -13.48 -5.25
C VAL A 1042 18.95 -12.84 -6.64
N PRO A 1043 18.92 -11.50 -6.78
CA PRO A 1043 19.00 -10.86 -8.09
C PRO A 1043 20.47 -10.75 -8.52
N LEU A 1044 20.79 -11.27 -9.70
CA LEU A 1044 22.11 -11.20 -10.32
C LEU A 1044 22.01 -10.43 -11.64
N GLU A 1045 22.97 -9.57 -11.88
CA GLU A 1045 23.08 -8.82 -13.14
C GLU A 1045 24.35 -9.25 -13.89
N PHE A 1046 24.27 -9.43 -15.21
CA PHE A 1046 25.45 -9.67 -16.04
C PHE A 1046 26.46 -8.51 -15.90
N MET A 1047 27.75 -8.78 -16.09
CA MET A 1047 28.74 -7.69 -16.12
C MET A 1047 28.45 -6.74 -17.30
N PRO A 1048 28.77 -5.44 -17.21
CA PRO A 1048 28.48 -4.49 -18.29
C PRO A 1048 29.05 -4.91 -19.64
N GLY A 1049 28.16 -5.19 -20.60
CA GLY A 1049 28.51 -5.67 -21.95
C GLY A 1049 28.48 -7.19 -22.13
N GLU A 1050 28.18 -7.97 -21.08
CA GLU A 1050 27.91 -9.41 -21.15
C GLU A 1050 26.40 -9.68 -21.16
N ASN A 1051 25.99 -10.80 -21.75
CA ASN A 1051 24.64 -11.35 -21.63
C ASN A 1051 24.62 -12.85 -21.96
N ALA A 1052 23.44 -13.48 -21.88
CA ALA A 1052 23.28 -14.90 -22.14
C ALA A 1052 23.80 -15.34 -23.52
N GLU A 1053 23.58 -14.55 -24.58
CA GLU A 1053 23.98 -14.90 -25.94
C GLU A 1053 25.50 -14.76 -26.15
N LEU A 1054 26.11 -13.71 -25.61
CA LEU A 1054 27.56 -13.46 -25.68
C LEU A 1054 28.37 -14.46 -24.83
N LEU A 1055 27.82 -14.91 -23.70
CA LEU A 1055 28.42 -15.94 -22.85
C LEU A 1055 28.11 -17.37 -23.33
N GLY A 1056 27.31 -17.53 -24.39
CA GLY A 1056 26.95 -18.84 -24.96
C GLY A 1056 25.98 -19.67 -24.12
N LEU A 1057 25.26 -19.05 -23.19
CA LEU A 1057 24.35 -19.73 -22.27
C LEU A 1057 23.10 -20.22 -23.00
N THR A 1058 22.93 -21.54 -23.09
CA THR A 1058 21.76 -22.17 -23.72
C THR A 1058 20.59 -22.35 -22.76
N GLY A 1059 20.83 -22.18 -21.46
CA GLY A 1059 19.88 -22.47 -20.39
C GLY A 1059 19.73 -23.98 -20.11
N LYS A 1060 20.57 -24.85 -20.70
CA LYS A 1060 20.57 -26.29 -20.45
C LYS A 1060 21.67 -26.74 -19.49
N GLU A 1061 22.57 -25.82 -19.14
CA GLU A 1061 23.64 -25.99 -18.17
C GLU A 1061 23.08 -26.07 -16.74
N GLN A 1062 23.89 -26.58 -15.81
CA GLN A 1062 23.63 -26.48 -14.37
C GLN A 1062 24.47 -25.36 -13.77
N PHE A 1063 23.87 -24.49 -12.97
CA PHE A 1063 24.47 -23.27 -12.45
C PHE A 1063 24.73 -23.39 -10.95
N SER A 1064 25.96 -23.08 -10.53
CA SER A 1064 26.37 -22.99 -9.13
C SER A 1064 26.86 -21.58 -8.81
N ILE A 1065 26.30 -21.00 -7.74
CA ILE A 1065 26.50 -19.62 -7.33
C ILE A 1065 26.97 -19.62 -5.88
N ASN A 1066 28.24 -19.31 -5.64
CA ASN A 1066 28.79 -19.24 -4.28
C ASN A 1066 28.47 -17.87 -3.66
N ILE A 1067 27.81 -17.88 -2.50
CA ILE A 1067 27.39 -16.67 -1.79
C ILE A 1067 28.21 -16.57 -0.49
N PRO A 1068 29.14 -15.61 -0.37
CA PRO A 1068 29.95 -15.46 0.83
C PRO A 1068 29.13 -14.92 2.01
N SER A 1069 29.55 -15.25 3.24
CA SER A 1069 28.89 -14.80 4.48
C SER A 1069 29.04 -13.29 4.73
N ASP A 1070 30.13 -12.71 4.24
CA ASP A 1070 30.53 -11.31 4.36
C ASP A 1070 30.25 -10.48 3.10
N LEU A 1071 29.33 -10.96 2.24
CA LEU A 1071 28.83 -10.25 1.06
C LEU A 1071 28.43 -8.81 1.40
N LYS A 1072 28.81 -7.87 0.53
CA LYS A 1072 28.51 -6.43 0.59
C LYS A 1072 27.62 -6.00 -0.57
N PRO A 1073 26.99 -4.81 -0.48
CA PRO A 1073 26.15 -4.32 -1.55
C PRO A 1073 26.96 -4.10 -2.84
N GLY A 1074 26.44 -4.57 -3.96
CA GLY A 1074 27.11 -4.50 -5.26
C GLY A 1074 28.40 -5.33 -5.41
N ASP A 1075 28.61 -6.37 -4.59
CA ASP A 1075 29.74 -7.29 -4.78
C ASP A 1075 29.60 -8.11 -6.07
N GLU A 1076 30.72 -8.33 -6.77
CA GLU A 1076 30.81 -9.30 -7.86
C GLU A 1076 30.94 -10.74 -7.30
N ILE A 1077 30.16 -11.67 -7.85
CA ILE A 1077 30.26 -13.10 -7.52
C ILE A 1077 30.53 -13.95 -8.77
N LYS A 1078 31.03 -15.16 -8.51
CA LYS A 1078 31.35 -16.15 -9.56
C LYS A 1078 30.17 -17.09 -9.77
N VAL A 1079 29.76 -17.25 -11.02
CA VAL A 1079 28.80 -18.27 -11.46
C VAL A 1079 29.56 -19.34 -12.22
N ALA A 1080 29.51 -20.57 -11.73
CA ALA A 1080 30.17 -21.73 -12.33
C ALA A 1080 29.14 -22.67 -12.96
N MET A 1081 29.51 -23.28 -14.09
CA MET A 1081 28.64 -24.22 -14.82
C MET A 1081 29.22 -25.64 -14.82
N ASP A 1082 28.36 -26.64 -14.95
CA ASP A 1082 28.74 -28.06 -15.09
C ASP A 1082 29.56 -28.35 -16.37
N THR A 1083 29.50 -27.46 -17.37
CA THR A 1083 30.36 -27.47 -18.56
C THR A 1083 31.84 -27.11 -18.27
N GLY A 1084 32.15 -26.63 -17.06
CA GLY A 1084 33.48 -26.14 -16.66
C GLY A 1084 33.76 -24.68 -17.05
N GLN A 1085 32.83 -24.01 -17.73
CA GLN A 1085 32.88 -22.57 -17.96
C GLN A 1085 32.40 -21.81 -16.71
N GLU A 1086 33.01 -20.66 -16.46
CA GLU A 1086 32.70 -19.80 -15.31
C GLU A 1086 32.67 -18.33 -15.77
N PHE A 1087 31.78 -17.53 -15.19
CA PHE A 1087 31.68 -16.09 -15.46
C PHE A 1087 31.40 -15.31 -14.17
N ARG A 1088 31.38 -13.97 -14.26
CA ARG A 1088 31.07 -13.08 -13.12
C ARG A 1088 29.69 -12.47 -13.29
N ALA A 1089 29.03 -12.22 -12.17
CA ALA A 1089 27.77 -11.48 -12.12
C ALA A 1089 27.78 -10.54 -10.92
N LEU A 1090 27.14 -9.39 -11.06
CA LEU A 1090 26.95 -8.42 -9.99
C LEU A 1090 25.80 -8.88 -9.08
N THR A 1091 26.01 -8.91 -7.77
CA THR A 1091 24.90 -9.10 -6.82
C THR A 1091 24.11 -7.80 -6.68
N ARG A 1092 22.82 -7.84 -7.01
CA ARG A 1092 21.92 -6.68 -7.00
C ARG A 1092 21.19 -6.52 -5.66
N PHE A 1093 21.92 -6.77 -4.57
CA PHE A 1093 21.64 -6.19 -3.27
C PHE A 1093 22.29 -4.80 -3.29
N ASP A 1094 21.46 -3.76 -3.33
CA ASP A 1094 21.96 -2.39 -3.49
C ASP A 1094 22.31 -1.76 -2.12
N THR A 1095 21.73 -2.28 -1.03
CA THR A 1095 21.77 -1.72 0.32
C THR A 1095 22.27 -2.71 1.39
N ASP A 1096 22.80 -2.21 2.52
CA ASP A 1096 23.11 -3.05 3.70
C ASP A 1096 21.86 -3.72 4.31
N ILE A 1097 20.72 -3.03 4.32
CA ILE A 1097 19.47 -3.57 4.90
C ILE A 1097 18.86 -4.66 4.01
N GLU A 1098 19.07 -4.61 2.70
CA GLU A 1098 18.70 -5.68 1.76
C GLU A 1098 19.47 -6.97 2.01
N LEU A 1099 20.75 -6.87 2.38
CA LEU A 1099 21.54 -8.02 2.83
C LEU A 1099 21.03 -8.59 4.15
N VAL A 1100 20.53 -7.75 5.07
CA VAL A 1100 19.87 -8.21 6.30
C VAL A 1100 18.58 -8.96 5.95
N TYR A 1101 17.73 -8.42 5.07
CA TYR A 1101 16.52 -9.11 4.61
C TYR A 1101 16.85 -10.47 3.97
N PHE A 1102 17.86 -10.53 3.10
CA PHE A 1102 18.33 -11.79 2.51
C PHE A 1102 18.82 -12.79 3.56
N LYS A 1103 19.64 -12.37 4.54
CA LYS A 1103 20.10 -13.20 5.66
C LYS A 1103 18.96 -13.72 6.54
N HIS A 1104 17.86 -12.97 6.66
CA HIS A 1104 16.64 -13.41 7.35
C HIS A 1104 15.76 -14.34 6.50
N GLY A 1105 16.04 -14.51 5.22
CA GLY A 1105 15.25 -15.27 4.25
C GLY A 1105 14.03 -14.51 3.72
N GLY A 1106 14.07 -13.17 3.77
CA GLY A 1106 13.00 -12.26 3.36
C GLY A 1106 12.72 -11.17 4.39
N ILE A 1107 12.13 -10.06 3.93
CA ILE A 1107 11.83 -8.88 4.77
C ILE A 1107 10.71 -9.14 5.80
N LEU A 1108 9.67 -9.91 5.44
CA LEU A 1108 8.63 -10.30 6.39
C LEU A 1108 9.19 -11.25 7.47
N ASN A 1109 10.13 -12.14 7.10
CA ASN A 1109 10.85 -12.98 8.06
C ASN A 1109 11.77 -12.16 8.99
N TYR A 1110 12.26 -11.00 8.53
CA TYR A 1110 12.93 -10.03 9.36
C TYR A 1110 11.95 -9.38 10.35
N MET A 1111 10.82 -8.85 9.87
CA MET A 1111 9.83 -8.21 10.73
C MET A 1111 9.23 -9.16 11.78
N ILE A 1112 8.95 -10.43 11.45
CA ILE A 1112 8.51 -11.42 12.46
C ILE A 1112 9.53 -11.49 13.60
N ARG A 1113 10.84 -11.62 13.31
CA ARG A 1113 11.87 -11.77 14.33
C ARG A 1113 12.08 -10.51 15.19
N GLN A 1114 11.89 -9.31 14.62
CA GLN A 1114 11.92 -8.05 15.37
C GLN A 1114 10.69 -7.87 16.29
N MET A 1115 9.61 -8.60 16.02
CA MET A 1115 8.34 -8.53 16.76
C MET A 1115 8.15 -9.66 17.79
N LEU A 1116 9.16 -10.52 17.98
CA LEU A 1116 9.26 -11.47 19.09
C LEU A 1116 9.81 -10.82 20.36
#